data_AF-A0A916BGP2-F1
#
_entry.id   AF-A0A916BGP2-F1
#
_cell.length_a   1.000
_cell.length_b   1.000
_cell.length_c   1.000
_cell.angle_alpha   90.00
_cell.angle_beta   90.00
_cell.angle_gamma   90.00
#
_symmetry.space_group_name_H-M   'P 1'
#
loop_
_entity.id
_entity.type
_entity.pdbx_description
1 polymer ?
#
loop_
_entity_poly.entity_id
_entity_poly.type
_entity_poly.pdbx_seq_one_letter_code
_entity_poly.pdbx_strand_id
1 'polypeptide(L)'
;MTTTAEEDRKTLDCNFPRVLSVLDDCMAHARAKLSPAGVAAYLEGARVIGKSGRGEEPILEFLEEMPLVAVQLGEDVIADVVEFTRMLARSPNSRAMAPFLQSLLTAARALESSELFREYLVLVAQTMQRTTPKVHGIDSMYDSPCLVDFLNSVPSLFGQVSLNGLRNWVDYGVKSYAHDPDNQREYFKLLSADSRAVLQRERHGALLIDNERKLDLYLRGLWASVLNFVPYSLAYDELRKPMPYLDNLGVHLPDVYDALPNGVSGVDRYRALLAHIVAHKRWSTPLIADNFSPFQRMAIEVFEDTRVEYLAIQEYPGLRNLWCALHPVPKEGTCPEGWSSLRHRLYTLSRALLDPHHGYTNPAILKYVQRFHEVMQAGATTTESMVTLGIQFIVETRAPNDSGAKIYFEDTEVDYRDDNRQMWRFIEEGDEEVYENQPTRPQQVEEKENESLPPRLYQEWDYSNEHYRPDWVSLYEHMHPKGDAGYIDKLLAKHNMLAKRLKKIIDMLKPQNKVRIRYQEEGSELDLDIAIRSLIDLKSGSQPDTRINMSHRHDGRSVAVSLLLDLSASLGDVPEGHTQTKLELSQEAVSLLSWAIEKMGDPFAIGGFNSDTRHAVRYQHFKGYKEHWGDEVKARLAAMEAGYSTRMGAAMRHAGHYLAHQEAEKKLLLILTDGEPADIDVHDPRLLIEDAKIAVRELDQKGIYTFCINLDPKADEYVSDIFGKQYAVIDNIARLPERLPQLFMSLVK
;
A
#
# COMPACT_ATOMS: atom_id res chain seq x y z
N MET A 1 -8.67 19.42 50.96
CA MET A 1 -9.55 18.69 50.02
C MET A 1 -10.39 19.63 49.15
N THR A 2 -10.77 20.83 49.62
CA THR A 2 -11.56 21.80 48.83
C THR A 2 -10.80 22.45 47.66
N THR A 3 -9.48 22.66 47.77
CA THR A 3 -8.68 23.35 46.73
C THR A 3 -8.52 22.54 45.44
N THR A 4 -8.37 21.22 45.53
CA THR A 4 -8.17 20.36 44.34
C THR A 4 -9.44 20.14 43.53
N ALA A 5 -10.61 20.02 44.19
CA ALA A 5 -11.89 19.86 43.48
C ALA A 5 -12.29 21.14 42.73
N GLU A 6 -11.97 22.30 43.29
CA GLU A 6 -12.23 23.60 42.65
C GLU A 6 -11.30 23.83 41.44
N GLU A 7 -10.04 23.39 41.53
CA GLU A 7 -9.10 23.36 40.40
C GLU A 7 -9.52 22.39 39.29
N ASP A 8 -10.02 21.19 39.64
CA ASP A 8 -10.51 20.22 38.66
C ASP A 8 -11.69 20.77 37.86
N ARG A 9 -12.67 21.36 38.55
CA ARG A 9 -13.84 22.00 37.93
C ARG A 9 -13.43 23.15 37.02
N LYS A 10 -12.47 23.97 37.47
CA LYS A 10 -11.93 25.08 36.68
C LYS A 10 -11.20 24.59 35.43
N THR A 11 -10.48 23.47 35.54
CA THR A 11 -9.76 22.87 34.41
C THR A 11 -10.73 22.23 33.42
N LEU A 12 -11.75 21.49 33.89
CA LEU A 12 -12.77 20.89 33.04
C LEU A 12 -13.56 21.93 32.24
N ASP A 13 -13.75 23.15 32.79
CA ASP A 13 -14.40 24.28 32.10
C ASP A 13 -15.79 23.88 31.52
N CYS A 14 -16.59 23.20 32.33
CA CYS A 14 -17.89 22.64 31.96
C CYS A 14 -19.01 23.11 32.90
N ASN A 15 -20.17 23.44 32.33
CA ASN A 15 -21.32 23.96 33.08
C ASN A 15 -22.52 23.00 33.13
N PHE A 16 -22.38 21.75 32.65
CA PHE A 16 -23.45 20.76 32.69
C PHE A 16 -23.69 20.24 34.12
N PRO A 17 -24.88 20.40 34.71
CA PRO A 17 -25.13 20.02 36.09
C PRO A 17 -24.90 18.53 36.38
N ARG A 18 -25.24 17.64 35.42
CA ARG A 18 -25.03 16.20 35.58
C ARG A 18 -23.55 15.85 35.63
N VAL A 19 -22.73 16.43 34.74
CA VAL A 19 -21.27 16.23 34.74
C VAL A 19 -20.65 16.71 36.05
N LEU A 20 -21.02 17.91 36.50
CA LEU A 20 -20.51 18.47 37.76
C LEU A 20 -20.92 17.66 39.00
N SER A 21 -22.06 16.96 38.96
CA SER A 21 -22.51 16.13 40.07
C SER A 21 -21.73 14.84 40.27
N VAL A 22 -21.08 14.31 39.21
CA VAL A 22 -20.31 13.05 39.25
C VAL A 22 -18.80 13.27 39.21
N LEU A 23 -18.34 14.49 38.86
CA LEU A 23 -16.93 14.79 38.63
C LEU A 23 -16.04 14.45 39.82
N ASP A 24 -16.47 14.77 41.05
CA ASP A 24 -15.63 14.55 42.24
C ASP A 24 -15.37 13.05 42.46
N ASP A 25 -16.37 12.20 42.22
CA ASP A 25 -16.26 10.73 42.32
C ASP A 25 -15.41 10.15 41.17
N CYS A 26 -15.64 10.60 39.93
CA CYS A 26 -14.83 10.20 38.77
C CYS A 26 -13.36 10.56 38.94
N MET A 27 -13.07 11.76 39.45
CA MET A 27 -11.70 12.22 39.70
C MET A 27 -11.04 11.46 40.85
N ALA A 28 -11.79 11.09 41.89
CA ALA A 28 -11.28 10.22 42.96
C ALA A 28 -10.91 8.83 42.39
N HIS A 29 -11.75 8.26 41.53
CA HIS A 29 -11.49 7.00 40.86
C HIS A 29 -10.26 7.08 39.93
N ALA A 30 -10.18 8.10 39.08
CA ALA A 30 -9.06 8.31 38.17
C ALA A 30 -7.73 8.47 38.91
N ARG A 31 -7.66 9.26 39.98
CA ARG A 31 -6.45 9.43 40.81
C ARG A 31 -6.00 8.16 41.52
N ALA A 32 -6.90 7.23 41.79
CA ALA A 32 -6.56 5.94 42.38
C ALA A 32 -5.94 4.95 41.38
N LYS A 33 -6.07 5.23 40.08
CA LYS A 33 -5.75 4.29 38.99
C LYS A 33 -4.68 4.80 38.04
N LEU A 34 -4.60 6.11 37.83
CA LEU A 34 -3.73 6.75 36.85
C LEU A 34 -2.59 7.51 37.51
N SER A 35 -1.50 7.69 36.77
CA SER A 35 -0.39 8.57 37.11
C SER A 35 -0.83 10.03 37.13
N PRO A 36 -0.06 10.95 37.75
CA PRO A 36 -0.35 12.38 37.69
C PRO A 36 -0.45 12.93 36.26
N ALA A 37 0.36 12.41 35.33
CA ALA A 37 0.30 12.78 33.92
C ALA A 37 -0.98 12.23 33.25
N GLY A 38 -1.33 10.99 33.54
CA GLY A 38 -2.57 10.35 33.07
C GLY A 38 -3.83 11.08 33.57
N VAL A 39 -3.87 11.50 34.84
CA VAL A 39 -4.97 12.30 35.39
C VAL A 39 -5.10 13.65 34.67
N ALA A 40 -3.98 14.31 34.36
CA ALA A 40 -3.99 15.56 33.62
C ALA A 40 -4.49 15.36 32.18
N ALA A 41 -4.03 14.30 31.49
CA ALA A 41 -4.48 13.95 30.14
C ALA A 41 -5.97 13.59 30.11
N TYR A 42 -6.45 12.84 31.10
CA TYR A 42 -7.86 12.48 31.28
C TYR A 42 -8.74 13.74 31.45
N LEU A 43 -8.37 14.64 32.35
CA LEU A 43 -9.17 15.85 32.60
C LEU A 43 -9.18 16.80 31.39
N GLU A 44 -8.03 16.95 30.72
CA GLU A 44 -7.93 17.72 29.48
C GLU A 44 -8.74 17.08 28.34
N GLY A 45 -8.73 15.74 28.22
CA GLY A 45 -9.55 14.99 27.28
C GLY A 45 -11.05 15.25 27.48
N ALA A 46 -11.53 15.18 28.72
CA ALA A 46 -12.91 15.47 29.07
C ALA A 46 -13.30 16.92 28.70
N ARG A 47 -12.41 17.88 28.94
CA ARG A 47 -12.59 19.30 28.54
C ARG A 47 -12.71 19.46 27.03
N VAL A 48 -11.82 18.83 26.27
CA VAL A 48 -11.84 18.86 24.79
C VAL A 48 -13.15 18.28 24.26
N ILE A 49 -13.58 17.13 24.79
CA ILE A 49 -14.85 16.50 24.42
C ILE A 49 -16.02 17.43 24.76
N GLY A 50 -16.02 18.07 25.93
CA GLY A 50 -17.07 19.03 26.30
C GLY A 50 -17.14 20.25 25.37
N LYS A 51 -16.00 20.76 24.91
CA LYS A 51 -15.92 21.89 23.97
C LYS A 51 -16.33 21.55 22.54
N SER A 52 -16.58 20.28 22.23
CA SER A 52 -17.07 19.86 20.91
C SER A 52 -18.54 20.26 20.65
N GLY A 53 -19.29 20.66 21.68
CA GLY A 53 -20.68 21.11 21.55
C GLY A 53 -21.69 19.99 21.28
N ARG A 54 -21.37 18.73 21.65
CA ARG A 54 -22.20 17.54 21.39
C ARG A 54 -23.03 17.05 22.58
N GLY A 55 -23.22 17.91 23.59
CA GLY A 55 -24.01 17.61 24.79
C GLY A 55 -23.18 17.02 25.93
N GLU A 56 -23.86 16.62 27.01
CA GLU A 56 -23.22 16.13 28.24
C GLU A 56 -22.92 14.62 28.24
N GLU A 57 -23.64 13.82 27.43
CA GLU A 57 -23.50 12.36 27.39
C GLU A 57 -22.07 11.90 27.04
N PRO A 58 -21.40 12.38 25.96
CA PRO A 58 -20.01 11.96 25.68
C PRO A 58 -19.02 12.30 26.80
N ILE A 59 -19.27 13.37 27.56
CA ILE A 59 -18.39 13.74 28.69
C ILE A 59 -18.57 12.72 29.82
N LEU A 60 -19.81 12.34 30.12
CA LEU A 60 -20.12 11.36 31.16
C LEU A 60 -19.51 9.98 30.84
N GLU A 61 -19.75 9.48 29.62
CA GLU A 61 -19.20 8.18 29.18
C GLU A 61 -17.66 8.18 29.22
N PHE A 62 -17.02 9.27 28.77
CA PHE A 62 -15.56 9.38 28.83
C PHE A 62 -15.04 9.43 30.27
N LEU A 63 -15.70 10.18 31.15
CA LEU A 63 -15.30 10.26 32.55
C LEU A 63 -15.44 8.90 33.27
N GLU A 64 -16.45 8.12 32.93
CA GLU A 64 -16.71 6.80 33.52
C GLU A 64 -15.73 5.73 33.02
N GLU A 65 -15.57 5.60 31.70
CA GLU A 65 -14.88 4.45 31.09
C GLU A 65 -13.36 4.62 30.97
N MET A 66 -12.88 5.84 30.66
CA MET A 66 -11.49 6.07 30.26
C MET A 66 -10.44 5.66 31.29
N PRO A 67 -10.62 5.87 32.61
CA PRO A 67 -9.62 5.43 33.60
C PRO A 67 -9.38 3.92 33.57
N LEU A 68 -10.42 3.12 33.31
CA LEU A 68 -10.30 1.65 33.24
C LEU A 68 -9.67 1.21 31.92
N VAL A 69 -10.00 1.89 30.82
CA VAL A 69 -9.36 1.65 29.51
C VAL A 69 -7.85 1.94 29.58
N ALA A 70 -7.46 3.05 30.21
CA ALA A 70 -6.07 3.44 30.36
C ALA A 70 -5.27 2.49 31.28
N VAL A 71 -5.91 1.93 32.31
CA VAL A 71 -5.29 0.87 33.14
C VAL A 71 -5.05 -0.41 32.34
N GLN A 72 -5.98 -0.76 31.43
CA GLN A 72 -5.87 -1.99 30.64
C GLN A 72 -4.83 -1.89 29.53
N LEU A 73 -4.78 -0.76 28.82
CA LEU A 73 -4.03 -0.63 27.57
C LEU A 73 -2.82 0.32 27.65
N GLY A 74 -2.70 1.11 28.72
CA GLY A 74 -1.73 2.19 28.83
C GLY A 74 -2.37 3.59 28.79
N GLU A 75 -1.71 4.55 29.43
CA GLU A 75 -2.20 5.94 29.55
C GLU A 75 -2.11 6.73 28.23
N ASP A 76 -1.27 6.29 27.28
CA ASP A 76 -1.12 6.90 25.96
C ASP A 76 -2.41 6.80 25.11
N VAL A 77 -3.20 5.74 25.33
CA VAL A 77 -4.48 5.53 24.64
C VAL A 77 -5.51 6.64 24.94
N ILE A 78 -5.36 7.39 26.03
CA ILE A 78 -6.21 8.56 26.32
C ILE A 78 -6.15 9.56 25.15
N ALA A 79 -4.96 9.80 24.59
CA ALA A 79 -4.79 10.72 23.47
C ALA A 79 -5.46 10.20 22.19
N ASP A 80 -5.32 8.90 21.91
CA ASP A 80 -5.91 8.25 20.73
C ASP A 80 -7.45 8.34 20.75
N VAL A 81 -8.06 8.07 21.91
CA VAL A 81 -9.52 8.18 22.11
C VAL A 81 -10.00 9.63 21.96
N VAL A 82 -9.26 10.60 22.51
CA VAL A 82 -9.60 12.02 22.39
C VAL A 82 -9.51 12.50 20.95
N GLU A 83 -8.51 12.06 20.18
CA GLU A 83 -8.41 12.43 18.78
C GLU A 83 -9.51 11.77 17.93
N PHE A 84 -9.83 10.50 18.20
CA PHE A 84 -10.92 9.80 17.53
C PHE A 84 -12.29 10.46 17.79
N THR A 85 -12.55 10.86 19.04
CA THR A 85 -13.79 11.57 19.39
C THR A 85 -13.87 12.96 18.73
N ARG A 86 -12.75 13.67 18.53
CA ARG A 86 -12.73 14.91 17.73
C ARG A 86 -13.08 14.65 16.27
N MET A 87 -12.55 13.58 15.69
CA MET A 87 -12.88 13.17 14.32
C MET A 87 -14.39 12.91 14.19
N LEU A 88 -14.98 12.15 15.10
CA LEU A 88 -16.43 11.93 15.14
C LEU A 88 -17.20 13.24 15.29
N ALA A 89 -16.78 14.11 16.21
CA ALA A 89 -17.42 15.40 16.47
C ALA A 89 -17.43 16.35 15.26
N ARG A 90 -16.40 16.28 14.41
CA ARG A 90 -16.27 17.10 13.19
C ARG A 90 -17.01 16.51 11.98
N SER A 91 -17.49 15.29 12.08
CA SER A 91 -18.24 14.62 11.01
C SER A 91 -19.76 14.69 11.25
N PRO A 92 -20.59 14.37 10.25
CA PRO A 92 -22.04 14.18 10.42
C PRO A 92 -22.37 13.13 11.50
N ASN A 93 -21.45 12.20 11.76
CA ASN A 93 -21.61 11.06 12.69
C ASN A 93 -21.38 11.39 14.16
N SER A 94 -21.44 12.67 14.57
CA SER A 94 -21.23 13.07 15.97
C SER A 94 -22.14 12.36 16.99
N ARG A 95 -23.30 11.84 16.56
CA ARG A 95 -24.20 11.02 17.41
C ARG A 95 -23.60 9.68 17.82
N ALA A 96 -22.61 9.19 17.09
CA ALA A 96 -21.89 7.95 17.40
C ALA A 96 -20.86 8.11 18.53
N MET A 97 -20.59 9.34 19.00
CA MET A 97 -19.58 9.58 20.04
C MET A 97 -19.90 8.87 21.37
N ALA A 98 -21.13 8.98 21.86
CA ALA A 98 -21.52 8.33 23.11
C ALA A 98 -21.53 6.80 22.99
N PRO A 99 -22.17 6.18 21.97
CA PRO A 99 -22.07 4.73 21.73
C PRO A 99 -20.63 4.23 21.59
N PHE A 100 -19.76 5.00 20.94
CA PHE A 100 -18.34 4.66 20.83
C PHE A 100 -17.67 4.62 22.20
N LEU A 101 -17.80 5.70 22.99
CA LEU A 101 -17.23 5.80 24.33
C LEU A 101 -17.74 4.71 25.28
N GLN A 102 -19.05 4.42 25.23
CA GLN A 102 -19.68 3.37 26.01
C GLN A 102 -19.14 1.97 25.67
N SER A 103 -18.75 1.75 24.40
CA SER A 103 -18.20 0.46 23.97
C SER A 103 -16.72 0.26 24.31
N LEU A 104 -16.00 1.33 24.70
CA LEU A 104 -14.54 1.33 24.77
C LEU A 104 -13.97 0.33 25.77
N LEU A 105 -14.52 0.26 26.98
CA LEU A 105 -13.98 -0.65 27.99
C LEU A 105 -14.17 -2.12 27.59
N THR A 106 -15.25 -2.44 26.87
CA THR A 106 -15.45 -3.80 26.37
C THR A 106 -14.46 -4.12 25.26
N ALA A 107 -14.24 -3.18 24.33
CA ALA A 107 -13.22 -3.32 23.30
C ALA A 107 -11.80 -3.44 23.91
N ALA A 108 -11.47 -2.61 24.89
CA ALA A 108 -10.18 -2.63 25.58
C ALA A 108 -9.93 -3.95 26.33
N ARG A 109 -10.94 -4.47 27.01
CA ARG A 109 -10.88 -5.79 27.65
C ARG A 109 -10.79 -6.93 26.65
N ALA A 110 -11.43 -6.80 25.50
CA ALA A 110 -11.41 -7.86 24.50
C ALA A 110 -10.08 -7.96 23.77
N LEU A 111 -9.47 -6.80 23.53
CA LEU A 111 -8.28 -6.69 22.72
C LEU A 111 -7.00 -6.75 23.54
N GLU A 112 -7.01 -6.31 24.82
CA GLU A 112 -5.89 -6.37 25.78
C GLU A 112 -4.54 -5.81 25.28
N SER A 113 -4.52 -5.19 24.11
CA SER A 113 -3.36 -4.64 23.42
C SER A 113 -3.71 -3.27 22.86
N SER A 114 -2.87 -2.27 23.14
CA SER A 114 -3.04 -0.91 22.61
C SER A 114 -2.96 -0.88 21.08
N GLU A 115 -2.20 -1.80 20.48
CA GLU A 115 -2.05 -1.92 19.03
C GLU A 115 -3.34 -2.43 18.38
N LEU A 116 -3.88 -3.55 18.87
CA LEU A 116 -5.17 -4.08 18.43
C LEU A 116 -6.31 -3.08 18.69
N PHE A 117 -6.24 -2.32 19.78
CA PHE A 117 -7.21 -1.29 20.06
C PHE A 117 -7.16 -0.15 19.02
N ARG A 118 -5.98 0.31 18.62
CA ARG A 118 -5.82 1.28 17.52
C ARG A 118 -6.34 0.74 16.20
N GLU A 119 -6.08 -0.53 15.90
CA GLU A 119 -6.64 -1.21 14.74
C GLU A 119 -8.17 -1.26 14.76
N TYR A 120 -8.76 -1.49 15.93
CA TYR A 120 -10.20 -1.38 16.13
C TYR A 120 -10.71 0.06 15.86
N LEU A 121 -10.00 1.10 16.32
CA LEU A 121 -10.35 2.49 15.97
C LEU A 121 -10.33 2.69 14.45
N VAL A 122 -9.32 2.15 13.76
CA VAL A 122 -9.23 2.19 12.29
C VAL A 122 -10.43 1.48 11.65
N LEU A 123 -10.83 0.31 12.15
CA LEU A 123 -12.01 -0.41 11.66
C LEU A 123 -13.29 0.43 11.84
N VAL A 124 -13.47 1.08 12.98
CA VAL A 124 -14.63 1.97 13.23
C VAL A 124 -14.59 3.17 12.28
N ALA A 125 -13.43 3.80 12.07
CA ALA A 125 -13.28 4.91 11.13
C ALA A 125 -13.60 4.49 9.68
N GLN A 126 -13.09 3.33 9.23
CA GLN A 126 -13.36 2.79 7.91
C GLN A 126 -14.85 2.47 7.74
N THR A 127 -15.48 1.89 8.77
CA THR A 127 -16.92 1.61 8.78
C THR A 127 -17.71 2.90 8.63
N MET A 128 -17.39 3.93 9.43
CA MET A 128 -17.98 5.25 9.32
C MET A 128 -17.83 5.81 7.89
N GLN A 129 -16.61 5.84 7.35
CA GLN A 129 -16.32 6.42 6.04
C GLN A 129 -17.06 5.71 4.89
N ARG A 130 -17.21 4.39 4.99
CA ARG A 130 -17.86 3.57 3.95
C ARG A 130 -19.38 3.56 4.02
N THR A 131 -19.96 3.85 5.19
CA THR A 131 -21.41 3.81 5.42
C THR A 131 -22.04 5.20 5.51
N THR A 132 -21.24 6.25 5.68
CA THR A 132 -21.73 7.64 5.65
C THR A 132 -22.15 7.99 4.21
N PRO A 133 -23.41 8.42 3.98
CA PRO A 133 -23.86 8.80 2.65
C PRO A 133 -23.04 9.96 2.09
N LYS A 134 -22.63 9.85 0.82
CA LYS A 134 -21.95 10.92 0.08
C LYS A 134 -22.89 11.49 -0.98
N VAL A 135 -22.97 12.82 -1.05
CA VAL A 135 -23.71 13.52 -2.11
C VAL A 135 -22.67 14.24 -2.97
N HIS A 136 -22.60 13.89 -4.26
CA HIS A 136 -21.59 14.41 -5.20
C HIS A 136 -20.13 14.26 -4.71
N GLY A 137 -19.83 13.17 -4.00
CA GLY A 137 -18.47 12.87 -3.51
C GLY A 137 -18.03 13.65 -2.26
N ILE A 138 -18.87 14.55 -1.74
CA ILE A 138 -18.66 15.26 -0.47
C ILE A 138 -19.46 14.54 0.61
N ASP A 139 -18.92 14.44 1.82
CA ASP A 139 -19.65 13.95 2.99
C ASP A 139 -20.96 14.73 3.11
N SER A 140 -22.08 14.01 3.01
CA SER A 140 -23.39 14.63 3.08
C SER A 140 -23.66 15.16 4.50
N MET A 141 -24.70 15.96 4.69
CA MET A 141 -25.15 16.30 6.06
C MET A 141 -25.75 15.10 6.81
N TYR A 142 -25.88 13.93 6.16
CA TYR A 142 -26.46 12.74 6.74
C TYR A 142 -25.38 11.88 7.42
N ASP A 143 -25.71 11.35 8.59
CA ASP A 143 -24.91 10.38 9.30
C ASP A 143 -25.00 8.99 8.65
N SER A 144 -24.04 8.14 8.99
CA SER A 144 -24.09 6.72 8.69
C SER A 144 -25.36 6.12 9.29
N PRO A 145 -26.14 5.38 8.50
CA PRO A 145 -27.39 4.79 8.98
C PRO A 145 -27.14 3.73 10.04
N CYS A 146 -25.97 3.08 10.05
CA CYS A 146 -25.70 1.89 10.85
C CYS A 146 -24.54 2.00 11.84
N LEU A 147 -23.75 3.09 11.85
CA LEU A 147 -22.58 3.20 12.72
C LEU A 147 -22.93 3.11 14.21
N VAL A 148 -24.01 3.76 14.64
CA VAL A 148 -24.49 3.68 16.03
C VAL A 148 -24.93 2.25 16.36
N ASP A 149 -25.65 1.60 15.44
CA ASP A 149 -26.13 0.23 15.60
C ASP A 149 -24.95 -0.76 15.69
N PHE A 150 -23.88 -0.54 14.91
CA PHE A 150 -22.64 -1.30 14.99
C PHE A 150 -21.96 -1.14 16.35
N LEU A 151 -21.73 0.09 16.81
CA LEU A 151 -21.06 0.38 18.09
C LEU A 151 -21.82 -0.19 19.28
N ASN A 152 -23.16 -0.14 19.26
CA ASN A 152 -23.99 -0.76 20.28
C ASN A 152 -23.88 -2.30 20.31
N SER A 153 -23.54 -2.93 19.18
CA SER A 153 -23.35 -4.38 19.07
C SER A 153 -21.93 -4.83 19.43
N VAL A 154 -20.94 -3.93 19.44
CA VAL A 154 -19.53 -4.23 19.75
C VAL A 154 -19.37 -5.04 21.04
N PRO A 155 -20.03 -4.72 22.17
CA PRO A 155 -19.90 -5.51 23.39
C PRO A 155 -20.34 -6.97 23.23
N SER A 156 -21.33 -7.24 22.37
CA SER A 156 -21.76 -8.61 22.08
C SER A 156 -20.83 -9.32 21.08
N LEU A 157 -20.19 -8.59 20.17
CA LEU A 157 -19.39 -9.15 19.10
C LEU A 157 -18.02 -9.63 19.60
N PHE A 158 -17.35 -8.82 20.42
CA PHE A 158 -16.03 -9.19 20.96
C PHE A 158 -16.05 -10.39 21.90
N GLY A 159 -17.21 -10.72 22.48
CA GLY A 159 -17.37 -11.97 23.25
C GLY A 159 -17.55 -13.22 22.38
N GLN A 160 -17.39 -13.12 21.07
CA GLN A 160 -17.73 -14.20 20.13
C GLN A 160 -16.71 -14.37 19.02
N VAL A 161 -16.11 -13.29 18.53
CA VAL A 161 -15.17 -13.31 17.41
C VAL A 161 -13.91 -12.52 17.74
N SER A 162 -12.80 -12.89 17.09
CA SER A 162 -11.56 -12.13 17.10
C SER A 162 -11.72 -10.78 16.39
N LEU A 163 -10.71 -9.90 16.48
CA LEU A 163 -10.75 -8.64 15.74
C LEU A 163 -10.84 -8.88 14.22
N ASN A 164 -10.20 -9.94 13.73
CA ASN A 164 -10.33 -10.38 12.34
C ASN A 164 -11.76 -10.78 11.99
N GLY A 165 -12.38 -11.64 12.81
CA GLY A 165 -13.74 -12.09 12.58
C GLY A 165 -14.74 -10.93 12.63
N LEU A 166 -14.51 -9.97 13.53
CA LEU A 166 -15.27 -8.71 13.59
C LEU A 166 -15.11 -7.92 12.29
N ARG A 167 -13.89 -7.75 11.78
CA ARG A 167 -13.61 -7.07 10.51
C ARG A 167 -14.32 -7.74 9.34
N ASN A 168 -14.22 -9.05 9.21
CA ASN A 168 -14.90 -9.81 8.15
C ASN A 168 -16.43 -9.68 8.21
N TRP A 169 -16.99 -9.70 9.42
CA TRP A 169 -18.41 -9.50 9.64
C TRP A 169 -18.84 -8.07 9.27
N VAL A 170 -18.10 -7.05 9.71
CA VAL A 170 -18.33 -5.65 9.32
C VAL A 170 -18.25 -5.50 7.80
N ASP A 171 -17.21 -6.05 7.17
CA ASP A 171 -16.98 -5.97 5.73
C ASP A 171 -18.12 -6.56 4.92
N TYR A 172 -18.64 -7.71 5.35
CA TYR A 172 -19.83 -8.31 4.75
C TYR A 172 -21.05 -7.40 4.91
N GLY A 173 -21.33 -6.91 6.13
CA GLY A 173 -22.48 -6.02 6.38
C GLY A 173 -22.44 -4.73 5.56
N VAL A 174 -21.27 -4.12 5.43
CA VAL A 174 -21.09 -2.90 4.63
C VAL A 174 -21.26 -3.20 3.13
N LYS A 175 -20.67 -4.30 2.61
CA LYS A 175 -20.71 -4.63 1.17
C LYS A 175 -22.09 -5.12 0.72
N SER A 176 -22.70 -6.03 1.48
CA SER A 176 -23.94 -6.72 1.08
C SER A 176 -25.18 -5.82 1.10
N TYR A 177 -25.18 -4.78 1.94
CA TYR A 177 -26.34 -3.88 2.12
C TYR A 177 -26.00 -2.40 1.81
N ALA A 178 -25.01 -2.13 0.94
CA ALA A 178 -24.57 -0.77 0.61
C ALA A 178 -25.68 0.15 0.08
N HIS A 179 -26.71 -0.42 -0.55
CA HIS A 179 -27.85 0.31 -1.13
C HIS A 179 -29.15 0.14 -0.35
N ASP A 180 -29.12 -0.51 0.82
CA ASP A 180 -30.30 -0.79 1.64
C ASP A 180 -30.02 -0.43 3.11
N PRO A 181 -30.19 0.85 3.49
CA PRO A 181 -29.88 1.33 4.84
C PRO A 181 -30.67 0.62 5.95
N ASP A 182 -31.91 0.22 5.69
CA ASP A 182 -32.75 -0.43 6.71
C ASP A 182 -32.25 -1.85 6.99
N ASN A 183 -31.99 -2.64 5.94
CA ASN A 183 -31.40 -3.98 6.11
C ASN A 183 -29.96 -3.93 6.64
N GLN A 184 -29.19 -2.89 6.26
CA GLN A 184 -27.86 -2.67 6.83
C GLN A 184 -27.93 -2.43 8.34
N ARG A 185 -28.90 -1.65 8.81
CA ARG A 185 -29.13 -1.47 10.25
C ARG A 185 -29.56 -2.75 10.94
N GLU A 186 -30.48 -3.51 10.36
CA GLU A 186 -30.88 -4.81 10.92
C GLU A 186 -29.70 -5.79 11.01
N TYR A 187 -28.79 -5.76 10.04
CA TYR A 187 -27.55 -6.53 10.07
C TYR A 187 -26.70 -6.13 11.27
N PHE A 188 -26.42 -4.83 11.43
CA PHE A 188 -25.56 -4.35 12.51
C PHE A 188 -26.21 -4.43 13.90
N LYS A 189 -27.54 -4.56 13.99
CA LYS A 189 -28.29 -4.90 15.22
C LYS A 189 -28.34 -6.39 15.55
N LEU A 190 -27.71 -7.26 14.74
CA LEU A 190 -27.76 -8.72 14.87
C LEU A 190 -29.17 -9.31 14.70
N LEU A 191 -30.08 -8.58 14.04
CA LEU A 191 -31.47 -8.99 13.83
C LEU A 191 -31.64 -9.83 12.55
N SER A 192 -30.85 -9.55 11.51
CA SER A 192 -30.93 -10.30 10.26
C SER A 192 -30.38 -11.73 10.39
N ALA A 193 -30.93 -12.65 9.60
CA ALA A 193 -30.45 -14.03 9.57
C ALA A 193 -29.01 -14.11 9.05
N ASP A 194 -28.68 -13.31 8.03
CA ASP A 194 -27.35 -13.25 7.43
C ASP A 194 -26.31 -12.73 8.41
N SER A 195 -26.65 -11.73 9.24
CA SER A 195 -25.77 -11.23 10.29
C SER A 195 -25.37 -12.33 11.28
N ARG A 196 -26.35 -13.10 11.75
CA ARG A 196 -26.09 -14.25 12.62
C ARG A 196 -25.31 -15.35 11.91
N ALA A 197 -25.59 -15.61 10.63
CA ALA A 197 -24.91 -16.65 9.86
C ALA A 197 -23.44 -16.32 9.60
N VAL A 198 -23.14 -15.08 9.20
CA VAL A 198 -21.76 -14.61 9.01
C VAL A 198 -21.04 -14.61 10.35
N LEU A 199 -21.66 -14.11 11.42
CA LEU A 199 -21.07 -14.15 12.75
C LEU A 199 -20.75 -15.58 13.18
N GLN A 200 -21.68 -16.52 12.99
CA GLN A 200 -21.46 -17.94 13.28
C GLN A 200 -20.31 -18.54 12.45
N ARG A 201 -20.10 -18.08 11.21
CA ARG A 201 -18.98 -18.50 10.37
C ARG A 201 -17.64 -17.94 10.88
N GLU A 202 -17.62 -16.68 11.28
CA GLU A 202 -16.41 -16.03 11.81
C GLU A 202 -16.09 -16.46 13.26
N ARG A 203 -17.02 -17.12 13.96
CA ARG A 203 -16.80 -17.80 15.26
C ARG A 203 -16.04 -19.12 15.09
N HIS A 204 -14.82 -19.08 14.59
CA HIS A 204 -13.92 -20.24 14.55
C HIS A 204 -12.66 -19.98 15.36
N GLY A 205 -12.07 -21.07 15.86
CA GLY A 205 -10.87 -21.04 16.68
C GLY A 205 -11.12 -20.85 18.18
N ALA A 206 -10.05 -21.05 18.94
CA ALA A 206 -9.98 -20.75 20.37
C ALA A 206 -9.47 -19.32 20.53
N LEU A 207 -10.34 -18.42 21.01
CA LEU A 207 -9.96 -17.06 21.33
C LEU A 207 -9.03 -17.05 22.54
N LEU A 208 -8.04 -16.16 22.52
CA LEU A 208 -7.10 -16.01 23.63
C LEU A 208 -7.84 -15.61 24.92
N ILE A 209 -8.72 -14.61 24.84
CA ILE A 209 -9.46 -14.08 26.00
C ILE A 209 -10.24 -15.16 26.76
N ASP A 210 -10.83 -16.13 26.06
CA ASP A 210 -11.60 -17.22 26.66
C ASP A 210 -10.71 -18.26 27.38
N ASN A 211 -9.42 -18.25 27.08
CA ASN A 211 -8.45 -19.24 27.53
C ASN A 211 -7.32 -18.65 28.37
N GLU A 212 -7.22 -17.32 28.44
CA GLU A 212 -6.17 -16.57 29.12
C GLU A 212 -5.95 -17.05 30.56
N ARG A 213 -7.03 -17.10 31.36
CA ARG A 213 -7.00 -17.62 32.74
C ARG A 213 -6.50 -19.07 32.83
N LYS A 214 -6.86 -19.93 31.87
CA LYS A 214 -6.41 -21.33 31.85
C LYS A 214 -4.92 -21.42 31.48
N LEU A 215 -4.46 -20.55 30.59
CA LEU A 215 -3.07 -20.47 30.15
C LEU A 215 -2.18 -19.87 31.25
N ASP A 216 -2.64 -18.85 31.99
CA ASP A 216 -1.95 -18.34 33.17
C ASP A 216 -1.82 -19.42 34.26
N LEU A 217 -2.89 -20.17 34.55
CA LEU A 217 -2.82 -21.31 35.48
C LEU A 217 -1.90 -22.43 34.98
N TYR A 218 -1.86 -22.68 33.68
CA TYR A 218 -0.92 -23.62 33.06
C TYR A 218 0.53 -23.19 33.27
N LEU A 219 0.85 -21.92 33.03
CA LEU A 219 2.19 -21.35 33.24
C LEU A 219 2.60 -21.35 34.72
N ARG A 220 1.71 -20.95 35.63
CA ARG A 220 2.01 -20.95 37.07
C ARG A 220 2.13 -22.35 37.63
N GLY A 221 1.23 -23.24 37.23
CA GLY A 221 1.11 -24.58 37.80
C GLY A 221 2.20 -25.53 37.33
N LEU A 222 2.54 -25.51 36.04
CA LEU A 222 3.56 -26.40 35.47
C LEU A 222 4.92 -25.71 35.39
N TRP A 223 4.97 -24.46 34.92
CA TRP A 223 6.24 -23.80 34.65
C TRP A 223 6.75 -22.88 35.77
N ALA A 224 5.98 -22.70 36.84
CA ALA A 224 6.25 -21.73 37.90
C ALA A 224 6.57 -20.32 37.36
N SER A 225 5.95 -19.96 36.23
CA SER A 225 6.20 -18.73 35.49
C SER A 225 4.94 -17.87 35.48
N VAL A 226 5.13 -16.55 35.54
CA VAL A 226 4.08 -15.55 35.33
C VAL A 226 4.53 -14.70 34.16
N LEU A 227 3.69 -14.64 33.13
CA LEU A 227 3.92 -13.86 31.92
C LEU A 227 2.65 -13.08 31.61
N ASN A 228 2.84 -11.86 31.12
CA ASN A 228 1.75 -11.08 30.53
C ASN A 228 1.54 -11.56 29.09
N PHE A 229 0.29 -11.61 28.62
CA PHE A 229 0.00 -11.93 27.23
C PHE A 229 -0.30 -10.65 26.47
N VAL A 230 0.28 -10.53 25.29
CA VAL A 230 0.10 -9.40 24.39
C VAL A 230 -0.44 -9.95 23.08
N PRO A 231 -1.75 -9.92 22.86
CA PRO A 231 -2.33 -10.46 21.63
C PRO A 231 -1.98 -9.59 20.41
N TYR A 232 -1.76 -10.25 19.27
CA TYR A 232 -1.72 -9.63 17.95
C TYR A 232 -2.66 -10.37 16.97
N SER A 233 -3.05 -9.69 15.90
CA SER A 233 -4.02 -10.21 14.94
C SER A 233 -3.30 -10.76 13.70
N LEU A 234 -3.75 -11.93 13.22
CA LEU A 234 -3.29 -12.49 11.94
C LEU A 234 -4.05 -11.92 10.73
N ALA A 235 -4.95 -10.94 10.94
CA ALA A 235 -5.89 -10.41 9.94
C ALA A 235 -5.28 -9.52 8.87
N TYR A 236 -4.12 -8.94 9.15
CA TYR A 236 -3.56 -7.89 8.32
C TYR A 236 -2.72 -8.52 7.21
N ASP A 237 -2.93 -8.06 5.98
CA ASP A 237 -2.07 -8.36 4.83
C ASP A 237 -0.71 -7.68 5.06
N GLU A 238 0.04 -8.17 6.04
CA GLU A 238 1.43 -7.79 6.25
C GLU A 238 2.31 -8.58 5.27
N LEU A 239 3.35 -7.94 4.71
CA LEU A 239 4.31 -8.65 3.83
C LEU A 239 4.99 -9.82 4.55
N ARG A 240 4.96 -9.82 5.89
CA ARG A 240 5.46 -10.87 6.78
C ARG A 240 4.44 -11.13 7.88
N LYS A 241 3.98 -12.37 8.02
CA LYS A 241 3.12 -12.75 9.14
C LYS A 241 3.86 -12.54 10.48
N PRO A 242 3.21 -11.94 11.49
CA PRO A 242 3.82 -11.77 12.80
C PRO A 242 4.06 -13.14 13.45
N MET A 243 5.30 -13.37 13.87
CA MET A 243 5.69 -14.55 14.64
C MET A 243 5.56 -14.27 16.14
N PRO A 244 5.27 -15.27 16.97
CA PRO A 244 5.29 -15.10 18.41
C PRO A 244 6.67 -14.68 18.90
N TYR A 245 6.73 -13.88 19.97
CA TYR A 245 7.99 -13.49 20.59
C TYR A 245 7.81 -13.10 22.06
N LEU A 246 8.92 -13.03 22.80
CA LEU A 246 8.96 -12.59 24.19
C LEU A 246 9.79 -11.31 24.29
N ASP A 247 9.22 -10.27 24.92
CA ASP A 247 9.91 -9.03 25.23
C ASP A 247 9.65 -8.57 26.68
N ASN A 248 9.91 -7.29 26.97
CA ASN A 248 9.68 -6.70 28.29
C ASN A 248 8.19 -6.48 28.64
N LEU A 249 7.31 -6.40 27.64
CA LEU A 249 5.87 -6.20 27.81
C LEU A 249 5.14 -7.53 28.05
N GLY A 250 5.64 -8.62 27.47
CA GLY A 250 5.08 -9.95 27.68
C GLY A 250 5.39 -10.90 26.53
N VAL A 251 4.58 -11.96 26.45
CA VAL A 251 4.57 -12.87 25.32
C VAL A 251 3.59 -12.34 24.29
N HIS A 252 4.09 -12.05 23.10
CA HIS A 252 3.30 -11.69 21.95
C HIS A 252 2.82 -12.94 21.23
N LEU A 253 1.50 -13.07 21.06
CA LEU A 253 0.89 -14.29 20.49
C LEU A 253 -0.44 -14.00 19.77
N PRO A 254 -0.91 -14.88 18.85
CA PRO A 254 -2.14 -14.63 18.10
C PRO A 254 -3.39 -14.51 18.98
N ASP A 255 -4.30 -13.61 18.64
CA ASP A 255 -5.58 -13.40 19.33
C ASP A 255 -6.56 -14.58 19.17
N VAL A 256 -6.34 -15.41 18.15
CA VAL A 256 -7.09 -16.65 17.90
C VAL A 256 -6.21 -17.74 17.30
N TYR A 257 -6.44 -18.99 17.73
CA TYR A 257 -5.92 -20.18 17.05
C TYR A 257 -7.03 -21.13 16.61
N ASP A 258 -7.03 -21.47 15.32
CA ASP A 258 -7.88 -22.53 14.80
C ASP A 258 -7.41 -23.93 15.22
N ALA A 259 -8.40 -24.82 15.37
CA ALA A 259 -8.13 -26.25 15.46
C ALA A 259 -7.60 -26.76 14.11
N LEU A 260 -6.54 -27.56 14.16
CA LEU A 260 -5.92 -28.08 12.95
C LEU A 260 -6.64 -29.35 12.44
N PRO A 261 -6.57 -29.66 11.13
CA PRO A 261 -7.19 -30.86 10.55
C PRO A 261 -6.72 -32.18 11.15
N ASN A 262 -5.53 -32.19 11.76
CA ASN A 262 -4.95 -33.34 12.47
C ASN A 262 -5.53 -33.53 13.90
N GLY A 263 -6.48 -32.70 14.31
CA GLY A 263 -7.19 -32.81 15.59
C GLY A 263 -6.58 -32.01 16.76
N VAL A 264 -5.49 -31.27 16.54
CA VAL A 264 -4.92 -30.41 17.59
C VAL A 264 -5.82 -29.21 17.83
N SER A 265 -6.24 -29.00 19.09
CA SER A 265 -7.11 -27.89 19.47
C SER A 265 -6.35 -26.56 19.50
N GLY A 266 -7.04 -25.43 19.28
CA GLY A 266 -6.42 -24.10 19.38
C GLY A 266 -5.80 -23.82 20.75
N VAL A 267 -6.41 -24.32 21.83
CA VAL A 267 -5.85 -24.20 23.20
C VAL A 267 -4.54 -24.98 23.34
N ASP A 268 -4.42 -26.13 22.69
CA ASP A 268 -3.18 -26.91 22.72
C ASP A 268 -2.08 -26.27 21.87
N ARG A 269 -2.43 -25.51 20.82
CA ARG A 269 -1.46 -24.65 20.09
C ARG A 269 -0.89 -23.57 21.00
N TYR A 270 -1.73 -22.88 21.77
CA TYR A 270 -1.25 -21.93 22.79
C TYR A 270 -0.34 -22.61 23.83
N ARG A 271 -0.71 -23.80 24.32
CA ARG A 271 0.13 -24.55 25.28
C ARG A 271 1.48 -24.92 24.71
N ALA A 272 1.52 -25.38 23.44
CA ALA A 272 2.76 -25.73 22.75
C ALA A 272 3.68 -24.51 22.61
N LEU A 273 3.13 -23.37 22.20
CA LEU A 273 3.85 -22.11 22.07
C LEU A 273 4.39 -21.60 23.41
N LEU A 274 3.54 -21.56 24.44
CA LEU A 274 3.93 -21.08 25.76
C LEU A 274 4.98 -21.99 26.41
N ALA A 275 4.86 -23.31 26.22
CA ALA A 275 5.88 -24.26 26.64
C ALA A 275 7.23 -23.96 25.98
N HIS A 276 7.24 -23.70 24.67
CA HIS A 276 8.43 -23.37 23.90
C HIS A 276 9.09 -22.07 24.41
N ILE A 277 8.33 -20.98 24.51
CA ILE A 277 8.84 -19.69 24.96
C ILE A 277 9.38 -19.74 26.39
N VAL A 278 8.69 -20.42 27.30
CA VAL A 278 9.16 -20.55 28.69
C VAL A 278 10.37 -21.48 28.78
N ALA A 279 10.46 -22.48 27.91
CA ALA A 279 11.64 -23.32 27.82
C ALA A 279 12.89 -22.49 27.43
N HIS A 280 12.77 -21.61 26.43
CA HIS A 280 13.84 -20.64 26.12
C HIS A 280 14.15 -19.72 27.30
N LYS A 281 13.13 -19.10 27.92
CA LYS A 281 13.33 -18.23 29.09
C LYS A 281 14.08 -18.92 30.23
N ARG A 282 13.90 -20.23 30.39
CA ARG A 282 14.53 -21.03 31.46
C ARG A 282 15.93 -21.52 31.12
N TRP A 283 16.18 -21.89 29.86
CA TRP A 283 17.37 -22.64 29.49
C TRP A 283 18.27 -21.97 28.46
N SER A 284 17.80 -20.99 27.70
CA SER A 284 18.60 -20.27 26.71
C SER A 284 19.38 -19.12 27.34
N THR A 285 20.58 -18.88 26.81
CA THR A 285 21.42 -17.74 27.19
C THR A 285 21.68 -16.86 25.97
N PRO A 286 21.66 -15.52 26.11
CA PRO A 286 21.90 -14.63 24.99
C PRO A 286 23.30 -14.80 24.38
N LEU A 287 23.39 -14.68 23.06
CA LEU A 287 24.58 -14.74 22.23
C LEU A 287 24.76 -13.42 21.48
N ILE A 288 26.00 -13.12 21.11
CA ILE A 288 26.32 -11.96 20.28
C ILE A 288 26.16 -12.36 18.82
N ALA A 289 25.17 -11.78 18.15
CA ALA A 289 24.79 -12.11 16.77
C ALA A 289 25.90 -11.78 15.77
N ASP A 290 26.66 -10.70 15.99
CA ASP A 290 27.76 -10.23 15.12
C ASP A 290 28.88 -11.27 14.93
N ASN A 291 28.99 -12.24 15.84
CA ASN A 291 29.99 -13.31 15.74
C ASN A 291 29.62 -14.39 14.71
N PHE A 292 28.40 -14.35 14.16
CA PHE A 292 27.85 -15.41 13.33
C PHE A 292 27.22 -14.86 12.04
N SER A 293 27.46 -15.56 10.93
CA SER A 293 26.77 -15.30 9.66
C SER A 293 25.28 -15.67 9.75
N PRO A 294 24.39 -15.10 8.89
CA PRO A 294 22.96 -15.41 8.92
C PRO A 294 22.61 -16.90 8.83
N PHE A 295 23.34 -17.67 8.00
CA PHE A 295 23.13 -19.13 7.89
C PHE A 295 23.55 -19.88 9.15
N GLN A 296 24.58 -19.40 9.86
CA GLN A 296 24.96 -19.96 11.15
C GLN A 296 23.91 -19.64 12.21
N ARG A 297 23.43 -18.39 12.28
CA ARG A 297 22.35 -17.99 13.21
C ARG A 297 21.12 -18.88 13.06
N MET A 298 20.66 -19.07 11.82
CA MET A 298 19.52 -19.96 11.51
C MET A 298 19.73 -21.41 11.99
N ALA A 299 20.94 -21.96 11.85
CA ALA A 299 21.23 -23.30 12.36
C ALA A 299 21.29 -23.34 13.88
N ILE A 300 21.87 -22.31 14.51
CA ILE A 300 21.97 -22.20 15.96
C ILE A 300 20.57 -22.13 16.58
N GLU A 301 19.67 -21.33 16.01
CA GLU A 301 18.26 -21.25 16.38
C GLU A 301 17.60 -22.62 16.34
N VAL A 302 17.67 -23.34 15.21
CA VAL A 302 17.05 -24.67 15.07
C VAL A 302 17.58 -25.68 16.10
N PHE A 303 18.89 -25.67 16.38
CA PHE A 303 19.47 -26.53 17.41
C PHE A 303 19.04 -26.12 18.81
N GLU A 304 18.97 -24.82 19.10
CA GLU A 304 18.57 -24.29 20.40
C GLU A 304 17.10 -24.54 20.69
N ASP A 305 16.20 -24.26 19.74
CA ASP A 305 14.78 -24.61 19.81
C ASP A 305 14.63 -26.08 20.19
N THR A 306 15.33 -26.95 19.45
CA THR A 306 15.21 -28.38 19.66
C THR A 306 15.83 -28.81 20.98
N ARG A 307 16.84 -28.09 21.49
CA ARG A 307 17.42 -28.34 22.82
C ARG A 307 16.43 -28.01 23.91
N VAL A 308 15.82 -26.84 23.87
CA VAL A 308 14.87 -26.42 24.91
C VAL A 308 13.62 -27.28 24.88
N GLU A 309 13.16 -27.69 23.70
CA GLU A 309 12.09 -28.67 23.53
C GLU A 309 12.49 -30.05 24.07
N TYR A 310 13.72 -30.53 23.80
CA TYR A 310 14.20 -31.79 24.35
C TYR A 310 14.17 -31.76 25.88
N LEU A 311 14.66 -30.68 26.50
CA LEU A 311 14.67 -30.49 27.95
C LEU A 311 13.24 -30.42 28.51
N ALA A 312 12.36 -29.68 27.84
CA ALA A 312 10.94 -29.61 28.19
C ALA A 312 10.26 -30.98 28.12
N ILE A 313 10.58 -31.81 27.13
CA ILE A 313 10.05 -33.17 26.99
C ILE A 313 10.55 -34.09 28.10
N GLN A 314 11.76 -33.88 28.64
CA GLN A 314 12.21 -34.66 29.81
C GLN A 314 11.38 -34.35 31.05
N GLU A 315 10.97 -33.10 31.23
CA GLU A 315 10.11 -32.68 32.36
C GLU A 315 8.64 -33.05 32.11
N TYR A 316 8.17 -32.87 30.88
CA TYR A 316 6.79 -33.07 30.44
C TYR A 316 6.73 -33.95 29.17
N PRO A 317 6.76 -35.29 29.31
CA PRO A 317 6.82 -36.21 28.16
C PRO A 317 5.67 -36.06 27.15
N GLY A 318 4.50 -35.59 27.60
CA GLY A 318 3.35 -35.33 26.74
C GLY A 318 3.57 -34.25 25.68
N LEU A 319 4.52 -33.33 25.89
CA LEU A 319 4.84 -32.28 24.92
C LEU A 319 5.37 -32.83 23.59
N ARG A 320 6.03 -34.00 23.61
CA ARG A 320 6.54 -34.62 22.37
C ARG A 320 5.40 -34.90 21.39
N ASN A 321 4.30 -35.50 21.86
CA ASN A 321 3.18 -35.83 20.98
C ASN A 321 2.53 -34.56 20.40
N LEU A 322 2.42 -33.51 21.23
CA LEU A 322 1.85 -32.24 20.83
C LEU A 322 2.73 -31.53 19.78
N TRP A 323 4.02 -31.35 20.05
CA TRP A 323 4.96 -30.75 19.11
C TRP A 323 5.16 -31.59 17.85
N CYS A 324 5.16 -32.92 17.94
CA CYS A 324 5.17 -33.78 16.75
C CYS A 324 3.91 -33.62 15.90
N ALA A 325 2.75 -33.30 16.49
CA ALA A 325 1.54 -33.06 15.73
C ALA A 325 1.58 -31.69 15.02
N LEU A 326 2.26 -30.69 15.60
CA LEU A 326 2.35 -29.33 15.06
C LEU A 326 3.53 -29.13 14.11
N HIS A 327 4.67 -29.73 14.40
CA HIS A 327 5.89 -29.54 13.60
C HIS A 327 5.71 -30.14 12.21
N PRO A 328 6.04 -29.41 11.13
CA PRO A 328 5.92 -29.90 9.77
C PRO A 328 6.79 -31.14 9.53
N VAL A 329 6.46 -31.88 8.46
CA VAL A 329 7.15 -33.10 8.05
C VAL A 329 7.76 -32.90 6.65
N PRO A 330 8.90 -32.19 6.54
CA PRO A 330 9.59 -32.02 5.27
C PRO A 330 9.94 -33.36 4.63
N LYS A 331 9.85 -33.47 3.30
CA LYS A 331 10.12 -34.71 2.56
C LYS A 331 11.51 -34.67 1.93
N GLU A 332 12.33 -35.69 2.17
CA GLU A 332 13.67 -35.75 1.57
C GLU A 332 13.59 -35.75 0.03
N GLY A 333 14.47 -34.96 -0.61
CA GLY A 333 14.62 -34.95 -2.07
C GLY A 333 13.57 -34.16 -2.86
N THR A 334 12.67 -33.41 -2.21
CA THR A 334 11.67 -32.59 -2.91
C THR A 334 12.19 -31.23 -3.38
N CYS A 335 13.29 -30.74 -2.81
CA CYS A 335 13.89 -29.47 -3.22
C CYS A 335 14.34 -29.54 -4.70
N PRO A 336 13.84 -28.66 -5.58
CA PRO A 336 14.22 -28.67 -6.99
C PRO A 336 15.70 -28.32 -7.21
N GLU A 337 16.26 -28.78 -8.33
CA GLU A 337 17.63 -28.46 -8.72
C GLU A 337 17.79 -26.94 -8.94
N GLY A 338 18.91 -26.37 -8.47
CA GLY A 338 19.18 -24.92 -8.55
C GLY A 338 18.55 -24.08 -7.43
N TRP A 339 17.79 -24.68 -6.51
CA TRP A 339 17.24 -23.99 -5.34
C TRP A 339 18.12 -24.21 -4.10
N SER A 340 18.13 -23.22 -3.19
CA SER A 340 18.71 -23.32 -1.86
C SER A 340 17.87 -24.28 -1.02
N SER A 341 18.48 -25.38 -0.60
CA SER A 341 17.84 -26.38 0.26
C SER A 341 18.19 -26.20 1.73
N LEU A 342 18.95 -25.16 2.10
CA LEU A 342 19.43 -24.95 3.47
C LEU A 342 18.28 -24.97 4.50
N ARG A 343 17.25 -24.16 4.29
CA ARG A 343 16.06 -24.10 5.16
C ARG A 343 15.40 -25.48 5.27
N HIS A 344 15.11 -26.10 4.14
CA HIS A 344 14.51 -27.43 4.10
C HIS A 344 15.35 -28.48 4.86
N ARG A 345 16.68 -28.48 4.68
CA ARG A 345 17.60 -29.40 5.41
C ARG A 345 17.55 -29.15 6.92
N LEU A 346 17.55 -27.90 7.37
CA LEU A 346 17.47 -27.54 8.79
C LEU A 346 16.14 -27.98 9.42
N TYR A 347 15.01 -27.75 8.77
CA TYR A 347 13.72 -28.19 9.31
C TYR A 347 13.48 -29.71 9.19
N THR A 348 14.14 -30.38 8.23
CA THR A 348 14.21 -31.86 8.20
C THR A 348 14.98 -32.38 9.42
N LEU A 349 16.10 -31.75 9.76
CA LEU A 349 16.86 -32.05 10.98
C LEU A 349 16.04 -31.76 12.24
N SER A 350 15.38 -30.61 12.32
CA SER A 350 14.50 -30.24 13.43
C SER A 350 13.44 -31.31 13.68
N ARG A 351 12.77 -31.77 12.61
CA ARG A 351 11.80 -32.87 12.71
C ARG A 351 12.45 -34.18 13.17
N ALA A 352 13.62 -34.51 12.66
CA ALA A 352 14.34 -35.73 13.00
C ALA A 352 14.76 -35.78 14.48
N LEU A 353 15.13 -34.63 15.05
CA LEU A 353 15.51 -34.50 16.46
C LEU A 353 14.29 -34.58 17.40
N LEU A 354 13.13 -34.09 16.95
CA LEU A 354 11.88 -34.11 17.69
C LEU A 354 11.17 -35.48 17.66
N ASP A 355 11.14 -36.15 16.51
CA ASP A 355 10.37 -37.37 16.26
C ASP A 355 11.28 -38.60 16.05
N PRO A 356 11.37 -39.55 17.01
CA PRO A 356 12.15 -40.78 16.85
C PRO A 356 11.69 -41.69 15.70
N HIS A 357 10.48 -41.47 15.16
CA HIS A 357 9.90 -42.25 14.07
C HIS A 357 9.88 -41.49 12.73
N HIS A 358 10.78 -40.50 12.57
CA HIS A 358 10.82 -39.59 11.42
C HIS A 358 11.03 -40.25 10.03
N GLY A 359 11.61 -41.46 9.94
CA GLY A 359 11.77 -42.21 8.68
C GLY A 359 12.84 -41.71 7.68
N TYR A 360 13.43 -40.54 7.91
CA TYR A 360 14.56 -39.99 7.13
C TYR A 360 15.79 -40.89 7.02
N THR A 361 16.48 -40.78 5.88
CA THR A 361 17.63 -41.64 5.51
C THR A 361 18.90 -40.86 5.20
N ASN A 362 18.85 -39.53 5.13
CA ASN A 362 20.01 -38.69 4.81
C ASN A 362 21.13 -38.87 5.85
N PRO A 363 22.33 -39.34 5.45
CA PRO A 363 23.43 -39.63 6.38
C PRO A 363 23.90 -38.41 7.18
N ALA A 364 23.86 -37.21 6.59
CA ALA A 364 24.25 -35.99 7.30
C ALA A 364 23.24 -35.64 8.40
N ILE A 365 21.95 -35.77 8.13
CA ILE A 365 20.91 -35.54 9.14
C ILE A 365 21.06 -36.54 10.29
N LEU A 366 21.15 -37.83 9.98
CA LEU A 366 21.29 -38.89 10.98
C LEU A 366 22.55 -38.73 11.84
N LYS A 367 23.67 -38.30 11.23
CA LYS A 367 24.90 -37.98 11.96
C LYS A 367 24.66 -36.90 13.01
N TYR A 368 23.97 -35.81 12.68
CA TYR A 368 23.73 -34.73 13.64
C TYR A 368 22.62 -35.03 14.65
N VAL A 369 21.66 -35.88 14.32
CA VAL A 369 20.72 -36.46 15.29
C VAL A 369 21.47 -37.23 16.37
N GLN A 370 22.39 -38.12 15.96
CA GLN A 370 23.21 -38.88 16.89
C GLN A 370 24.06 -37.95 17.78
N ARG A 371 24.79 -37.00 17.17
CA ARG A 371 25.66 -36.07 17.90
C ARG A 371 24.90 -35.19 18.88
N PHE A 372 23.72 -34.71 18.50
CA PHE A 372 22.86 -33.96 19.40
C PHE A 372 22.49 -34.81 20.63
N HIS A 373 22.05 -36.05 20.44
CA HIS A 373 21.69 -36.92 21.56
C HIS A 373 22.88 -37.30 22.45
N GLU A 374 24.08 -37.49 21.88
CA GLU A 374 25.31 -37.68 22.65
C GLU A 374 25.60 -36.47 23.56
N VAL A 375 25.46 -35.26 23.02
CA VAL A 375 25.63 -34.01 23.78
C VAL A 375 24.56 -33.87 24.87
N MET A 376 23.29 -34.16 24.57
CA MET A 376 22.20 -34.10 25.55
C MET A 376 22.36 -35.12 26.68
N GLN A 377 22.81 -36.34 26.38
CA GLN A 377 23.03 -37.40 27.38
C GLN A 377 24.21 -37.10 28.32
N ALA A 378 25.14 -36.24 27.92
CA ALA A 378 26.25 -35.81 28.78
C ALA A 378 25.81 -34.89 29.93
N GLY A 379 24.59 -34.32 29.88
CA GLY A 379 23.91 -33.69 31.03
C GLY A 379 24.29 -32.25 31.38
N ALA A 380 25.22 -31.61 30.67
CA ALA A 380 25.65 -30.22 30.89
C ALA A 380 25.55 -29.36 29.62
N THR A 381 24.37 -29.37 28.97
CA THR A 381 24.19 -28.66 27.71
C THR A 381 23.83 -27.19 27.93
N THR A 382 24.43 -26.33 27.12
CA THR A 382 24.22 -24.88 27.12
C THR A 382 23.90 -24.42 25.70
N THR A 383 23.46 -23.18 25.53
CA THR A 383 23.30 -22.57 24.19
C THR A 383 24.61 -22.64 23.40
N GLU A 384 25.77 -22.50 24.04
CA GLU A 384 27.09 -22.64 23.40
C GLU A 384 27.34 -24.05 22.83
N SER A 385 26.78 -25.08 23.46
CA SER A 385 26.81 -26.44 22.91
C SER A 385 26.06 -26.52 21.57
N MET A 386 24.96 -25.77 21.44
CA MET A 386 24.16 -25.68 20.21
C MET A 386 24.86 -24.82 19.15
N VAL A 387 25.58 -23.77 19.56
CA VAL A 387 26.48 -23.01 18.68
C VAL A 387 27.46 -23.93 17.96
N THR A 388 28.12 -24.81 18.72
CA THR A 388 29.09 -25.76 18.18
C THR A 388 28.45 -26.71 17.16
N LEU A 389 27.27 -27.26 17.46
CA LEU A 389 26.57 -28.16 16.54
C LEU A 389 26.07 -27.44 15.28
N GLY A 390 25.48 -26.25 15.43
CA GLY A 390 24.97 -25.43 14.33
C GLY A 390 26.06 -25.04 13.33
N ILE A 391 27.19 -24.53 13.81
CA ILE A 391 28.32 -24.16 12.95
C ILE A 391 28.84 -25.38 12.19
N GLN A 392 29.05 -26.50 12.88
CA GLN A 392 29.57 -27.72 12.25
C GLN A 392 28.58 -28.27 11.21
N PHE A 393 27.28 -28.24 11.50
CA PHE A 393 26.25 -28.67 10.56
C PHE A 393 26.27 -27.83 9.28
N ILE A 394 26.35 -26.51 9.40
CA ILE A 394 26.44 -25.61 8.23
C ILE A 394 27.70 -25.89 7.43
N VAL A 395 28.86 -26.03 8.07
CA VAL A 395 30.13 -26.28 7.38
C VAL A 395 30.11 -27.60 6.62
N GLU A 396 29.55 -28.66 7.21
CA GLU A 396 29.55 -30.00 6.59
C GLU A 396 28.45 -30.21 5.55
N THR A 397 27.33 -29.48 5.64
CA THR A 397 26.17 -29.67 4.74
C THR A 397 26.01 -28.59 3.67
N ARG A 398 26.93 -27.63 3.62
CA ARG A 398 26.90 -26.52 2.66
C ARG A 398 26.86 -27.02 1.22
N ALA A 399 25.86 -26.59 0.47
CA ALA A 399 25.71 -26.83 -0.96
C ALA A 399 25.99 -25.54 -1.76
N PRO A 400 26.45 -25.63 -3.02
CA PRO A 400 26.73 -24.45 -3.86
C PRO A 400 25.52 -23.52 -4.04
N ASN A 401 24.31 -24.08 -4.11
CA ASN A 401 23.08 -23.32 -4.34
C ASN A 401 22.55 -22.61 -3.08
N ASP A 402 23.14 -22.85 -1.90
CA ASP A 402 22.62 -22.28 -0.65
C ASP A 402 22.72 -20.75 -0.60
N SER A 403 23.67 -20.17 -1.33
CA SER A 403 23.83 -18.72 -1.50
C SER A 403 22.99 -18.14 -2.66
N GLY A 404 22.15 -18.93 -3.30
CA GLY A 404 21.27 -18.49 -4.40
C GLY A 404 19.99 -17.83 -3.90
N ALA A 405 19.40 -16.96 -4.73
CA ALA A 405 18.17 -16.23 -4.40
C ALA A 405 16.89 -17.09 -4.34
N LYS A 406 16.91 -18.28 -4.96
CA LYS A 406 15.74 -19.18 -4.99
C LYS A 406 15.76 -20.08 -3.75
N ILE A 407 14.92 -19.79 -2.75
CA ILE A 407 14.84 -20.54 -1.49
C ILE A 407 13.61 -21.45 -1.50
N TYR A 408 13.77 -22.72 -1.11
CA TYR A 408 12.67 -23.68 -1.01
C TYR A 408 12.05 -23.68 0.40
N PHE A 409 10.74 -23.42 0.49
CA PHE A 409 10.02 -23.20 1.76
C PHE A 409 8.99 -24.28 2.12
N GLU A 410 8.64 -25.18 1.20
CA GLU A 410 7.57 -26.17 1.41
C GLU A 410 7.85 -27.05 2.63
N ASP A 411 6.85 -27.22 3.50
CA ASP A 411 6.92 -27.97 4.76
C ASP A 411 8.02 -27.49 5.74
N THR A 412 8.34 -26.19 5.78
CA THR A 412 9.38 -25.62 6.68
C THR A 412 8.89 -24.55 7.67
N GLU A 413 7.58 -24.36 7.79
CA GLU A 413 6.98 -23.38 8.71
C GLU A 413 6.56 -24.07 10.02
N VAL A 414 7.08 -23.60 11.16
CA VAL A 414 6.77 -24.13 12.49
C VAL A 414 5.97 -23.07 13.24
N ASP A 415 4.68 -23.33 13.45
CA ASP A 415 3.70 -22.33 13.87
C ASP A 415 3.68 -22.04 15.38
N TYR A 416 4.30 -22.91 16.19
CA TYR A 416 4.36 -22.80 17.65
C TYR A 416 5.69 -22.27 18.18
N ARG A 417 6.68 -22.01 17.32
CA ARG A 417 7.98 -21.47 17.75
C ARG A 417 7.98 -19.94 17.69
N ASP A 418 8.79 -19.34 18.54
CA ASP A 418 9.03 -17.90 18.53
C ASP A 418 10.07 -17.51 17.46
N ASP A 419 10.36 -16.21 17.36
CA ASP A 419 11.36 -15.67 16.43
C ASP A 419 12.79 -15.67 16.98
N ASN A 420 13.01 -16.30 18.14
CA ASN A 420 14.31 -16.41 18.81
C ASN A 420 15.00 -15.06 19.15
N ARG A 421 14.33 -13.91 19.07
CA ARG A 421 14.94 -12.60 19.34
C ARG A 421 15.57 -12.50 20.74
N GLN A 422 15.03 -13.24 21.71
CA GLN A 422 15.54 -13.28 23.08
C GLN A 422 16.95 -13.86 23.19
N MET A 423 17.38 -14.65 22.21
CA MET A 423 18.72 -15.22 22.15
C MET A 423 19.76 -14.24 21.62
N TRP A 424 19.38 -13.21 20.87
CA TRP A 424 20.34 -12.40 20.15
C TRP A 424 20.59 -11.05 20.83
N ARG A 425 21.87 -10.67 20.86
CA ARG A 425 22.37 -9.35 21.25
C ARG A 425 23.27 -8.85 20.13
N PHE A 426 23.15 -7.59 19.77
CA PHE A 426 23.96 -6.93 18.76
C PHE A 426 24.90 -5.94 19.48
N ILE A 427 26.16 -5.83 19.02
CA ILE A 427 27.16 -4.90 19.58
C ILE A 427 27.09 -3.54 18.89
N GLU A 428 26.83 -3.53 17.59
CA GLU A 428 26.73 -2.33 16.78
C GLU A 428 25.27 -2.08 16.40
N GLU A 429 24.83 -0.82 16.46
CA GLU A 429 23.58 -0.33 15.85
C GLU A 429 23.73 -0.37 14.31
N GLY A 430 23.85 -1.58 13.75
CA GLY A 430 23.85 -1.84 12.32
C GLY A 430 22.42 -1.88 11.78
N ASP A 431 22.28 -1.86 10.45
CA ASP A 431 20.99 -1.89 9.74
C ASP A 431 20.05 -3.01 10.23
N GLU A 432 20.58 -4.11 10.81
CA GLU A 432 19.81 -5.23 11.32
C GLU A 432 19.04 -4.94 12.64
N GLU A 433 19.49 -4.01 13.50
CA GLU A 433 18.82 -3.68 14.77
C GLU A 433 17.47 -2.97 14.58
N VAL A 434 17.30 -2.27 13.46
CA VAL A 434 16.12 -1.44 13.18
C VAL A 434 14.90 -2.29 12.82
N TYR A 435 15.11 -3.52 12.35
CA TYR A 435 14.04 -4.39 11.86
C TYR A 435 13.30 -5.18 12.95
N GLU A 436 13.91 -5.40 14.13
CA GLU A 436 13.37 -6.34 15.12
C GLU A 436 12.57 -5.69 16.26
N ASN A 437 12.77 -4.40 16.58
CA ASN A 437 12.17 -3.75 17.76
C ASN A 437 11.18 -2.60 17.48
N GLN A 438 10.75 -2.37 16.23
CA GLN A 438 9.66 -1.43 15.95
C GLN A 438 8.34 -2.18 15.79
N PRO A 439 7.25 -1.80 16.48
CA PRO A 439 5.91 -2.10 15.97
C PRO A 439 5.88 -1.60 14.54
N THR A 440 5.49 -2.47 13.61
CA THR A 440 5.51 -2.21 12.18
C THR A 440 4.80 -0.88 11.94
N ARG A 441 5.54 0.20 11.69
CA ARG A 441 4.96 1.31 10.94
C ARG A 441 4.45 0.68 9.65
N PRO A 442 3.17 0.89 9.27
CA PRO A 442 2.58 0.23 8.12
C PRO A 442 3.59 0.28 6.98
N GLN A 443 4.02 -0.92 6.59
CA GLN A 443 5.17 -1.13 5.71
C GLN A 443 5.00 -0.23 4.48
N GLN A 444 5.79 0.83 4.43
CA GLN A 444 6.09 1.47 3.17
C GLN A 444 6.84 0.41 2.37
N VAL A 445 6.15 -0.14 1.38
CA VAL A 445 6.69 -0.97 0.30
C VAL A 445 8.06 -0.43 -0.05
N GLU A 446 9.08 -1.29 -0.02
CA GLU A 446 10.48 -0.96 -0.30
C GLU A 446 10.60 -0.02 -1.50
N GLU A 447 10.64 1.28 -1.21
CA GLU A 447 11.11 2.29 -2.13
C GLU A 447 12.60 2.01 -2.26
N LYS A 448 13.00 1.38 -3.38
CA LYS A 448 14.32 1.65 -3.92
C LYS A 448 14.48 3.16 -3.88
N GLU A 449 15.38 3.65 -3.01
CA GLU A 449 15.72 5.05 -2.86
C GLU A 449 16.01 5.67 -4.23
N ASN A 450 14.96 6.22 -4.83
CA ASN A 450 14.98 7.31 -5.76
C ASN A 450 14.03 8.28 -5.10
N GLU A 451 14.55 9.30 -4.41
CA GLU A 451 13.82 10.44 -3.83
C GLU A 451 12.46 10.65 -4.51
N SER A 452 11.42 9.96 -4.00
CA SER A 452 10.16 9.81 -4.70
C SER A 452 9.21 10.82 -4.08
N LEU A 453 8.71 11.73 -4.93
CA LEU A 453 7.67 12.66 -4.52
C LEU A 453 6.44 11.86 -4.08
N PRO A 454 5.66 12.34 -3.09
CA PRO A 454 4.44 11.66 -2.66
C PRO A 454 3.54 11.37 -3.87
N PRO A 455 2.86 10.20 -3.90
CA PRO A 455 2.07 9.80 -5.06
C PRO A 455 0.94 10.79 -5.32
N ARG A 456 0.70 11.07 -6.60
CA ARG A 456 -0.49 11.82 -7.01
C ARG A 456 -1.66 10.87 -7.12
N LEU A 457 -2.73 11.24 -6.43
CA LEU A 457 -3.95 10.45 -6.42
C LEU A 457 -4.85 10.87 -7.59
N TYR A 458 -5.34 9.88 -8.33
CA TYR A 458 -6.28 10.07 -9.44
C TYR A 458 -7.56 9.30 -9.19
N GLN A 459 -8.67 9.90 -9.61
CA GLN A 459 -9.96 9.22 -9.65
C GLN A 459 -10.01 8.17 -10.76
N GLU A 460 -10.76 7.10 -10.53
CA GLU A 460 -11.08 6.07 -11.53
C GLU A 460 -12.60 5.95 -11.65
N TRP A 461 -13.11 5.90 -12.88
CA TRP A 461 -14.52 5.72 -13.16
C TRP A 461 -14.90 4.25 -13.00
N ASP A 462 -15.91 4.02 -12.18
CA ASP A 462 -16.55 2.73 -12.01
C ASP A 462 -17.83 2.71 -12.83
N TYR A 463 -17.79 2.04 -13.98
CA TYR A 463 -18.94 1.96 -14.87
C TYR A 463 -20.11 1.15 -14.30
N SER A 464 -19.85 0.20 -13.38
CA SER A 464 -20.91 -0.63 -12.79
C SER A 464 -21.80 0.19 -11.86
N ASN A 465 -21.21 1.21 -11.21
CA ASN A 465 -21.88 2.10 -10.28
C ASN A 465 -22.12 3.51 -10.85
N GLU A 466 -21.75 3.74 -12.11
CA GLU A 466 -21.79 5.04 -12.81
C GLU A 466 -21.26 6.21 -11.95
N HIS A 467 -20.12 6.01 -11.28
CA HIS A 467 -19.52 7.02 -10.42
C HIS A 467 -18.00 6.98 -10.42
N TYR A 468 -17.38 8.12 -10.08
CA TYR A 468 -15.95 8.17 -9.81
C TYR A 468 -15.63 7.63 -8.43
N ARG A 469 -14.59 6.79 -8.35
CA ARG A 469 -13.90 6.44 -7.11
C ARG A 469 -12.82 7.49 -6.89
N PRO A 470 -12.99 8.42 -5.92
CA PRO A 470 -12.00 9.46 -5.66
C PRO A 470 -10.74 8.85 -5.05
N ASP A 471 -9.59 9.46 -5.35
CA ASP A 471 -8.28 9.09 -4.78
C ASP A 471 -7.93 7.59 -4.87
N TRP A 472 -8.44 6.94 -5.92
CA TRP A 472 -8.43 5.49 -6.05
C TRP A 472 -7.12 4.94 -6.61
N VAL A 473 -6.50 5.69 -7.51
CA VAL A 473 -5.25 5.30 -8.18
C VAL A 473 -4.11 6.13 -7.62
N SER A 474 -3.07 5.46 -7.12
CA SER A 474 -1.83 6.08 -6.65
C SER A 474 -0.80 6.08 -7.79
N LEU A 475 -0.45 7.28 -8.28
CA LEU A 475 0.48 7.46 -9.38
C LEU A 475 1.80 8.07 -8.87
N TYR A 476 2.90 7.38 -9.13
CA TYR A 476 4.26 7.81 -8.82
C TYR A 476 4.93 8.35 -10.07
N GLU A 477 5.39 9.60 -10.03
CA GLU A 477 6.10 10.23 -11.13
C GLU A 477 7.61 10.20 -10.88
N HIS A 478 8.40 9.77 -11.87
CA HIS A 478 9.85 9.81 -11.78
C HIS A 478 10.50 10.10 -13.14
N MET A 479 11.74 10.60 -13.12
CA MET A 479 12.54 10.72 -14.33
C MET A 479 13.07 9.34 -14.75
N HIS A 480 13.06 9.05 -16.05
CA HIS A 480 13.60 7.78 -16.55
C HIS A 480 15.14 7.76 -16.44
N PRO A 481 15.79 6.64 -16.05
CA PRO A 481 17.24 6.51 -16.06
C PRO A 481 17.83 6.72 -17.47
N LYS A 482 19.10 7.15 -17.53
CA LYS A 482 19.84 7.44 -18.77
C LYS A 482 20.57 6.19 -19.27
N GLY A 483 20.40 5.85 -20.55
CA GLY A 483 21.15 4.83 -21.29
C GLY A 483 22.13 5.42 -22.31
N ASP A 484 22.45 4.68 -23.38
CA ASP A 484 23.35 5.14 -24.45
C ASP A 484 22.60 5.92 -25.54
N ALA A 485 22.84 7.24 -25.60
CA ALA A 485 22.28 8.10 -26.65
C ALA A 485 22.72 7.71 -28.07
N GLY A 486 23.91 7.10 -28.21
CA GLY A 486 24.45 6.66 -29.49
C GLY A 486 23.61 5.56 -30.16
N TYR A 487 22.80 4.83 -29.38
CA TYR A 487 21.82 3.88 -29.91
C TYR A 487 20.74 4.59 -30.73
N ILE A 488 20.13 5.64 -30.19
CA ILE A 488 19.09 6.43 -30.90
C ILE A 488 19.66 7.13 -32.14
N ASP A 489 20.91 7.61 -32.08
CA ASP A 489 21.54 8.25 -33.25
C ASP A 489 21.76 7.26 -34.39
N LYS A 490 22.14 6.00 -34.10
CA LYS A 490 22.21 4.93 -35.10
C LYS A 490 20.84 4.62 -35.72
N LEU A 491 19.79 4.63 -34.90
CA LEU A 491 18.41 4.42 -35.36
C LEU A 491 17.94 5.57 -36.29
N LEU A 492 18.22 6.82 -35.93
CA LEU A 492 17.91 7.97 -36.79
C LEU A 492 18.71 7.94 -38.11
N ALA A 493 19.97 7.48 -38.06
CA ALA A 493 20.81 7.33 -39.25
C ALA A 493 20.27 6.26 -40.23
N LYS A 494 19.72 5.15 -39.72
CA LYS A 494 19.04 4.10 -40.52
C LYS A 494 17.88 4.66 -41.34
N HIS A 495 17.15 5.64 -40.80
CA HIS A 495 15.98 6.26 -41.43
C HIS A 495 16.25 7.63 -42.08
N ASN A 496 17.49 7.95 -42.42
CA ASN A 496 17.89 9.27 -42.94
C ASN A 496 17.11 9.70 -44.22
N MET A 497 16.78 8.75 -45.10
CA MET A 497 15.94 9.01 -46.29
C MET A 497 14.54 9.51 -45.92
N LEU A 498 13.93 8.88 -44.90
CA LEU A 498 12.61 9.22 -44.38
C LEU A 498 12.66 10.56 -43.65
N ALA A 499 13.67 10.78 -42.80
CA ALA A 499 13.90 12.06 -42.13
C ALA A 499 14.04 13.23 -43.15
N LYS A 500 14.77 13.02 -44.26
CA LYS A 500 14.85 14.01 -45.35
C LYS A 500 13.51 14.28 -46.02
N ARG A 501 12.65 13.26 -46.19
CA ARG A 501 11.30 13.41 -46.75
C ARG A 501 10.38 14.17 -45.78
N LEU A 502 10.42 13.84 -44.50
CA LEU A 502 9.69 14.56 -43.45
C LEU A 502 10.14 16.01 -43.36
N LYS A 503 11.46 16.28 -43.46
CA LYS A 503 11.99 17.64 -43.51
C LYS A 503 11.33 18.48 -44.60
N LYS A 504 11.21 17.95 -45.83
CA LYS A 504 10.55 18.66 -46.93
C LYS A 504 9.08 18.94 -46.65
N ILE A 505 8.37 18.01 -46.01
CA ILE A 505 6.96 18.19 -45.63
C ILE A 505 6.83 19.25 -44.53
N ILE A 506 7.71 19.21 -43.53
CA ILE A 506 7.78 20.19 -42.43
C ILE A 506 8.10 21.58 -42.98
N ASP A 507 9.06 21.70 -43.88
CA ASP A 507 9.45 22.97 -44.49
C ASP A 507 8.31 23.58 -45.34
N MET A 508 7.41 22.74 -45.90
CA MET A 508 6.17 23.18 -46.57
C MET A 508 5.04 23.57 -45.59
N LEU A 509 5.03 23.02 -44.37
CA LEU A 509 4.01 23.26 -43.33
C LEU A 509 4.38 24.39 -42.36
N LYS A 510 5.64 24.84 -42.35
CA LYS A 510 6.05 26.01 -41.58
C LYS A 510 5.29 27.24 -42.07
N PRO A 511 4.64 28.01 -41.16
CA PRO A 511 3.87 29.18 -41.56
C PRO A 511 4.77 30.20 -42.28
N GLN A 512 4.40 30.55 -43.51
CA GLN A 512 5.18 31.47 -44.34
C GLN A 512 4.81 32.95 -44.20
N ASN A 513 3.71 33.35 -43.56
CA ASN A 513 3.29 34.77 -43.61
C ASN A 513 2.98 35.39 -42.24
N LYS A 514 3.65 36.51 -41.95
CA LYS A 514 3.15 37.50 -40.98
C LYS A 514 1.98 38.23 -41.63
N VAL A 515 0.80 38.20 -41.01
CA VAL A 515 -0.34 38.98 -41.48
C VAL A 515 -0.20 40.41 -40.94
N ARG A 516 -0.13 41.38 -41.85
CA ARG A 516 -0.03 42.80 -41.52
C ARG A 516 -1.42 43.33 -41.16
N ILE A 517 -1.61 43.74 -39.90
CA ILE A 517 -2.84 44.37 -39.42
C ILE A 517 -2.63 45.89 -39.48
N ARG A 518 -3.35 46.55 -40.39
CA ARG A 518 -3.29 48.01 -40.61
C ARG A 518 -4.44 48.71 -39.86
N TYR A 519 -4.39 50.04 -39.77
CA TYR A 519 -5.40 50.88 -39.09
C TYR A 519 -5.51 50.64 -37.57
N GLN A 520 -4.39 50.73 -36.85
CA GLN A 520 -4.39 50.70 -35.40
C GLN A 520 -4.00 52.05 -34.81
N GLU A 521 -4.62 52.45 -33.70
CA GLU A 521 -4.21 53.66 -32.95
C GLU A 521 -2.87 53.45 -32.27
N GLU A 522 -2.64 52.24 -31.74
CA GLU A 522 -1.36 51.81 -31.19
C GLU A 522 -0.88 50.55 -31.93
N GLY A 523 0.39 50.54 -32.35
CA GLY A 523 0.97 49.43 -33.08
C GLY A 523 2.50 49.44 -32.97
N SER A 524 3.12 48.33 -33.34
CA SER A 524 4.58 48.16 -33.24
C SER A 524 5.35 49.00 -34.26
N GLU A 525 4.70 49.36 -35.38
CA GLU A 525 5.31 50.14 -36.46
C GLU A 525 4.31 51.17 -37.03
N LEU A 526 4.83 52.28 -37.57
CA LEU A 526 4.02 53.32 -38.20
C LEU A 526 3.63 52.93 -39.63
N ASP A 527 2.36 53.07 -39.97
CA ASP A 527 1.88 52.92 -41.34
C ASP A 527 2.06 54.19 -42.14
N LEU A 528 3.20 54.27 -42.84
CA LEU A 528 3.58 55.46 -43.61
C LEU A 528 2.50 55.91 -44.59
N ASP A 529 1.78 55.00 -45.26
CA ASP A 529 0.73 55.39 -46.22
C ASP A 529 -0.45 56.10 -45.51
N ILE A 530 -0.87 55.57 -44.36
CA ILE A 530 -1.99 56.10 -43.58
C ILE A 530 -1.57 57.34 -42.78
N ALA A 531 -0.35 57.35 -42.24
CA ALA A 531 0.23 58.49 -41.55
C ALA A 531 0.41 59.69 -42.49
N ILE A 532 0.88 59.47 -43.72
CA ILE A 532 1.00 60.54 -44.73
C ILE A 532 -0.38 61.08 -45.11
N ARG A 533 -1.37 60.22 -45.34
CA ARG A 533 -2.76 60.67 -45.61
C ARG A 533 -3.33 61.47 -44.45
N SER A 534 -3.18 60.98 -43.22
CA SER A 534 -3.64 61.66 -42.01
C SER A 534 -2.96 63.01 -41.81
N LEU A 535 -1.67 63.13 -42.17
CA LEU A 535 -0.95 64.40 -42.14
C LEU A 535 -1.43 65.36 -43.24
N ILE A 536 -1.78 64.85 -44.42
CA ILE A 536 -2.39 65.64 -45.50
C ILE A 536 -3.76 66.16 -45.06
N ASP A 537 -4.60 65.32 -44.46
CA ASP A 537 -5.94 65.71 -43.97
C ASP A 537 -5.83 66.77 -42.87
N LEU A 538 -4.91 66.58 -41.91
CA LEU A 538 -4.62 67.56 -40.85
C LEU A 538 -4.17 68.90 -41.43
N LYS A 539 -3.27 68.90 -42.42
CA LYS A 539 -2.81 70.13 -43.10
C LYS A 539 -3.88 70.77 -43.97
N SER A 540 -4.86 70.00 -44.41
CA SER A 540 -6.00 70.46 -45.21
C SER A 540 -7.17 70.96 -44.36
N GLY A 541 -7.06 70.90 -43.03
CA GLY A 541 -8.10 71.34 -42.09
C GLY A 541 -9.20 70.31 -41.83
N SER A 542 -9.05 69.09 -42.32
CA SER A 542 -9.97 67.96 -42.07
C SER A 542 -9.53 67.19 -40.82
N GLN A 543 -10.48 66.57 -40.11
CA GLN A 543 -10.16 65.73 -38.95
C GLN A 543 -9.54 64.40 -39.44
N PRO A 544 -8.27 64.10 -39.10
CA PRO A 544 -7.59 62.91 -39.60
C PRO A 544 -7.98 61.64 -38.83
N ASP A 545 -7.81 60.48 -39.47
CA ASP A 545 -7.92 59.19 -38.78
C ASP A 545 -6.70 59.00 -37.85
N THR A 546 -6.97 58.69 -36.58
CA THR A 546 -5.95 58.50 -35.54
C THR A 546 -5.23 57.16 -35.65
N ARG A 547 -5.75 56.24 -36.45
CA ARG A 547 -5.25 54.86 -36.60
C ARG A 547 -4.12 54.74 -37.61
N ILE A 548 -2.99 55.41 -37.33
CA ILE A 548 -1.84 55.50 -38.23
C ILE A 548 -0.79 54.40 -38.04
N ASN A 549 -0.98 53.48 -37.09
CA ASN A 549 -0.04 52.41 -36.78
C ASN A 549 -0.46 51.07 -37.40
N MET A 550 0.49 50.14 -37.48
CA MET A 550 0.28 48.75 -37.86
C MET A 550 0.96 47.81 -36.86
N SER A 551 0.50 46.57 -36.84
CA SER A 551 1.18 45.46 -36.17
C SER A 551 1.28 44.25 -37.09
N HIS A 552 2.20 43.35 -36.74
CA HIS A 552 2.29 42.04 -37.37
C HIS A 552 1.70 41.01 -36.43
N ARG A 553 0.71 40.24 -36.92
CA ARG A 553 0.26 39.03 -36.23
C ARG A 553 0.89 37.82 -36.91
N HIS A 554 1.50 36.94 -36.13
CA HIS A 554 1.89 35.63 -36.62
C HIS A 554 0.63 34.85 -36.97
N ASP A 555 0.56 34.27 -38.16
CA ASP A 555 -0.49 33.33 -38.51
C ASP A 555 -0.29 32.03 -37.68
N GLY A 556 -0.79 32.07 -36.45
CA GLY A 556 -1.85 31.17 -35.98
C GLY A 556 -1.53 29.71 -35.73
N ARG A 557 -0.27 29.26 -35.70
CA ARG A 557 0.04 27.89 -35.26
C ARG A 557 0.58 27.88 -33.84
N SER A 558 -0.32 27.61 -32.89
CA SER A 558 -0.02 27.45 -31.47
C SER A 558 -0.45 26.06 -31.01
N VAL A 559 0.46 25.09 -31.07
CA VAL A 559 0.18 23.67 -30.80
C VAL A 559 1.13 23.16 -29.71
N ALA A 560 0.58 22.50 -28.68
CA ALA A 560 1.36 21.78 -27.69
C ALA A 560 1.04 20.28 -27.75
N VAL A 561 2.08 19.45 -27.67
CA VAL A 561 1.96 18.00 -27.88
C VAL A 561 2.42 17.24 -26.63
N SER A 562 1.66 16.26 -26.16
CA SER A 562 2.11 15.28 -25.18
C SER A 562 2.11 13.91 -25.85
N LEU A 563 3.24 13.23 -25.87
CA LEU A 563 3.36 11.86 -26.35
C LEU A 563 3.44 10.92 -25.14
N LEU A 564 2.45 10.05 -25.00
CA LEU A 564 2.34 9.08 -23.92
C LEU A 564 2.56 7.67 -24.47
N LEU A 565 3.60 7.00 -23.96
CA LEU A 565 3.99 5.66 -24.37
C LEU A 565 3.51 4.65 -23.32
N ASP A 566 2.79 3.63 -23.74
CA ASP A 566 2.50 2.47 -22.90
C ASP A 566 3.77 1.61 -22.82
N LEU A 567 4.27 1.35 -21.61
CA LEU A 567 5.50 0.59 -21.37
C LEU A 567 5.21 -0.81 -20.82
N SER A 568 4.01 -1.34 -21.07
CA SER A 568 3.57 -2.65 -20.62
C SER A 568 4.40 -3.81 -21.21
N ALA A 569 4.25 -5.00 -20.60
CA ALA A 569 5.05 -6.17 -20.93
C ALA A 569 4.98 -6.62 -22.41
N SER A 570 3.89 -6.31 -23.13
CA SER A 570 3.66 -6.69 -24.53
C SER A 570 4.60 -6.02 -25.54
N LEU A 571 5.24 -4.91 -25.17
CA LEU A 571 6.27 -4.26 -26.00
C LEU A 571 7.55 -5.09 -26.16
N GLY A 572 7.80 -6.05 -25.27
CA GLY A 572 8.94 -6.96 -25.36
C GLY A 572 8.85 -7.97 -26.51
N ASP A 573 7.66 -8.14 -27.10
CA ASP A 573 7.42 -9.15 -28.14
C ASP A 573 8.07 -8.79 -29.49
N VAL A 574 8.49 -9.83 -30.22
CA VAL A 574 8.96 -9.72 -31.61
C VAL A 574 7.78 -10.06 -32.54
N PRO A 575 7.31 -9.12 -33.39
CA PRO A 575 6.23 -9.39 -34.33
C PRO A 575 6.57 -10.53 -35.31
N GLU A 576 5.56 -11.31 -35.71
CA GLU A 576 5.74 -12.43 -36.65
C GLU A 576 6.40 -11.96 -37.96
N GLY A 577 7.52 -12.60 -38.32
CA GLY A 577 8.26 -12.31 -39.55
C GLY A 577 9.22 -11.11 -39.46
N HIS A 578 9.48 -10.56 -38.27
CA HIS A 578 10.44 -9.47 -38.04
C HIS A 578 11.57 -9.87 -37.09
N THR A 579 12.66 -9.13 -37.10
CA THR A 579 13.85 -9.36 -36.25
C THR A 579 14.00 -8.34 -35.12
N GLN A 580 13.17 -7.29 -35.12
CA GLN A 580 13.18 -6.21 -34.12
C GLN A 580 11.97 -6.35 -33.20
N THR A 581 12.14 -6.01 -31.92
CA THR A 581 11.02 -6.00 -30.96
C THR A 581 10.07 -4.82 -31.23
N LYS A 582 8.83 -4.89 -30.74
CA LYS A 582 7.90 -3.76 -30.77
C LYS A 582 8.46 -2.54 -30.03
N LEU A 583 9.20 -2.77 -28.95
CA LEU A 583 9.93 -1.75 -28.20
C LEU A 583 10.91 -0.98 -29.10
N GLU A 584 11.77 -1.68 -29.85
CA GLU A 584 12.74 -1.05 -30.76
C GLU A 584 12.05 -0.24 -31.86
N LEU A 585 10.98 -0.79 -32.46
CA LEU A 585 10.21 -0.09 -33.49
C LEU A 585 9.50 1.16 -32.93
N SER A 586 9.05 1.10 -31.68
CA SER A 586 8.47 2.24 -30.97
C SER A 586 9.53 3.31 -30.67
N GLN A 587 10.72 2.93 -30.21
CA GLN A 587 11.85 3.85 -30.03
C GLN A 587 12.24 4.54 -31.34
N GLU A 588 12.29 3.80 -32.46
CA GLU A 588 12.55 4.35 -33.80
C GLU A 588 11.50 5.41 -34.19
N ALA A 589 10.21 5.07 -34.03
CA ALA A 589 9.11 5.94 -34.42
C ALA A 589 9.01 7.19 -33.55
N VAL A 590 9.12 7.04 -32.24
CA VAL A 590 9.11 8.14 -31.26
C VAL A 590 10.29 9.09 -31.51
N SER A 591 11.47 8.56 -31.83
CA SER A 591 12.65 9.37 -32.14
C SER A 591 12.45 10.21 -33.40
N LEU A 592 11.89 9.64 -34.47
CA LEU A 592 11.60 10.36 -35.71
C LEU A 592 10.51 11.42 -35.52
N LEU A 593 9.45 11.10 -34.77
CA LEU A 593 8.39 12.04 -34.45
C LEU A 593 8.92 13.19 -33.60
N SER A 594 9.69 12.90 -32.55
CA SER A 594 10.28 13.91 -31.66
C SER A 594 11.20 14.86 -32.41
N TRP A 595 12.03 14.30 -33.30
CA TRP A 595 12.86 15.10 -34.21
C TRP A 595 12.02 16.00 -35.14
N ALA A 596 10.90 15.48 -35.66
CA ALA A 596 10.01 16.26 -36.52
C ALA A 596 9.36 17.42 -35.75
N ILE A 597 8.82 17.17 -34.56
CA ILE A 597 8.15 18.17 -33.70
C ILE A 597 9.13 19.28 -33.28
N GLU A 598 10.33 18.92 -32.83
CA GLU A 598 11.39 19.89 -32.51
C GLU A 598 11.72 20.79 -33.72
N LYS A 599 11.71 20.24 -34.94
CA LYS A 599 11.97 21.04 -36.16
C LYS A 599 10.83 21.97 -36.55
N MET A 600 9.60 21.68 -36.15
CA MET A 600 8.44 22.57 -36.32
C MET A 600 8.44 23.70 -35.29
N GLY A 601 9.04 23.48 -34.11
CA GLY A 601 9.09 24.46 -33.02
C GLY A 601 7.87 24.40 -32.10
N ASP A 602 7.08 23.33 -32.17
CA ASP A 602 5.92 23.11 -31.30
C ASP A 602 6.41 22.55 -29.93
N PRO A 603 5.99 23.11 -28.77
CA PRO A 603 6.33 22.57 -27.45
C PRO A 603 5.81 21.14 -27.27
N PHE A 604 6.67 20.22 -26.81
CA PHE A 604 6.26 18.84 -26.57
C PHE A 604 6.93 18.15 -25.39
N ALA A 605 6.22 17.19 -24.80
CA ALA A 605 6.69 16.30 -23.76
C ALA A 605 6.54 14.83 -24.18
N ILE A 606 7.37 13.97 -23.61
CA ILE A 606 7.33 12.51 -23.78
C ILE A 606 7.29 11.87 -22.40
N GLY A 607 6.24 11.11 -22.13
CA GLY A 607 6.07 10.31 -20.93
C GLY A 607 5.84 8.83 -21.28
N GLY A 608 6.24 7.94 -20.37
CA GLY A 608 5.89 6.53 -20.39
C GLY A 608 5.04 6.18 -19.19
N PHE A 609 4.23 5.13 -19.28
CA PHE A 609 3.50 4.63 -18.12
C PHE A 609 3.43 3.10 -18.12
N ASN A 610 3.39 2.54 -16.92
CA ASN A 610 2.97 1.17 -16.66
C ASN A 610 2.35 1.11 -15.25
N SER A 611 1.66 0.03 -14.92
CA SER A 611 1.01 -0.13 -13.62
C SER A 611 1.30 -1.46 -12.98
N ASP A 612 1.36 -1.46 -11.65
CA ASP A 612 1.34 -2.64 -10.79
C ASP A 612 0.19 -2.44 -9.80
N THR A 613 -1.01 -2.87 -10.17
CA THR A 613 -2.28 -2.56 -9.49
C THR A 613 -2.62 -1.06 -9.46
N ARG A 614 -3.77 -0.71 -8.86
CA ARG A 614 -4.15 0.70 -8.60
C ARG A 614 -3.19 1.42 -7.65
N HIS A 615 -2.46 0.66 -6.83
CA HIS A 615 -1.61 1.21 -5.77
C HIS A 615 -0.24 1.67 -6.27
N ALA A 616 0.16 1.28 -7.49
CA ALA A 616 1.45 1.68 -8.06
C ALA A 616 1.38 1.87 -9.58
N VAL A 617 0.72 2.93 -10.03
CA VAL A 617 0.85 3.40 -11.42
C VAL A 617 2.12 4.23 -11.53
N ARG A 618 3.06 3.84 -12.39
CA ARG A 618 4.34 4.55 -12.58
C ARG A 618 4.27 5.40 -13.84
N TYR A 619 4.59 6.68 -13.70
CA TYR A 619 4.69 7.62 -14.81
C TYR A 619 6.14 8.10 -14.95
N GLN A 620 6.72 7.85 -16.12
CA GLN A 620 8.14 8.04 -16.39
C GLN A 620 8.35 9.19 -17.36
N HIS A 621 9.03 10.24 -16.92
CA HIS A 621 9.37 11.37 -17.79
C HIS A 621 10.63 11.07 -18.61
N PHE A 622 10.47 11.03 -19.93
CA PHE A 622 11.59 10.98 -20.89
C PHE A 622 12.02 12.38 -21.33
N LYS A 623 11.05 13.26 -21.59
CA LYS A 623 11.26 14.64 -22.01
C LYS A 623 10.16 15.56 -21.46
N GLY A 624 10.55 16.68 -20.85
CA GLY A 624 9.65 17.78 -20.49
C GLY A 624 9.48 18.83 -21.61
N TYR A 625 8.47 19.69 -21.47
CA TYR A 625 8.18 20.77 -22.42
C TYR A 625 9.31 21.79 -22.59
N LYS A 626 10.10 22.02 -21.54
CA LYS A 626 11.22 22.98 -21.52
C LYS A 626 12.56 22.36 -21.94
N GLU A 627 12.63 21.03 -22.08
CA GLU A 627 13.85 20.35 -22.51
C GLU A 627 13.92 20.33 -24.04
N HIS A 628 15.11 20.45 -24.61
CA HIS A 628 15.34 20.26 -26.04
C HIS A 628 15.53 18.78 -26.38
N TRP A 629 15.23 18.40 -27.62
CA TRP A 629 15.62 17.10 -28.16
C TRP A 629 17.15 16.98 -28.32
N GLY A 630 17.83 16.59 -27.24
CA GLY A 630 19.28 16.41 -27.14
C GLY A 630 19.69 15.03 -26.61
N ASP A 631 20.98 14.84 -26.38
CA ASP A 631 21.53 13.51 -26.04
C ASP A 631 21.02 12.97 -24.70
N GLU A 632 20.65 13.83 -23.75
CA GLU A 632 20.05 13.38 -22.49
C GLU A 632 18.69 12.73 -22.69
N VAL A 633 17.83 13.32 -23.53
CA VAL A 633 16.51 12.77 -23.84
C VAL A 633 16.65 11.49 -24.65
N LYS A 634 17.58 11.47 -25.62
CA LYS A 634 17.89 10.25 -26.40
C LYS A 634 18.38 9.12 -25.50
N ALA A 635 19.27 9.42 -24.54
CA ALA A 635 19.76 8.44 -23.56
C ALA A 635 18.62 7.86 -22.73
N ARG A 636 17.68 8.68 -22.25
CA ARG A 636 16.51 8.20 -21.51
C ARG A 636 15.62 7.31 -22.37
N LEU A 637 15.37 7.69 -23.62
CA LEU A 637 14.57 6.88 -24.55
C LEU A 637 15.26 5.55 -24.92
N ALA A 638 16.59 5.53 -25.00
CA ALA A 638 17.36 4.31 -25.26
C ALA A 638 17.25 3.28 -24.11
N ALA A 639 17.11 3.77 -22.87
CA ALA A 639 16.98 2.92 -21.69
C ALA A 639 15.53 2.42 -21.46
N MET A 640 14.60 2.71 -22.35
CA MET A 640 13.20 2.31 -22.22
C MET A 640 13.08 0.79 -22.06
N GLU A 641 12.39 0.34 -21.02
CA GLU A 641 12.15 -1.08 -20.72
C GLU A 641 10.64 -1.36 -20.75
N ALA A 642 10.28 -2.56 -21.22
CA ALA A 642 8.90 -3.04 -21.21
C ALA A 642 8.64 -3.88 -19.95
N GLY A 643 7.51 -3.67 -19.28
CA GLY A 643 7.09 -4.48 -18.14
C GLY A 643 5.80 -4.01 -17.49
N TYR A 644 5.21 -4.90 -16.68
CA TYR A 644 3.99 -4.67 -15.89
C TYR A 644 2.71 -4.45 -16.73
N SER A 645 1.63 -3.98 -16.09
CA SER A 645 0.26 -3.84 -16.60
C SER A 645 -0.04 -2.44 -17.16
N THR A 646 -1.25 -2.23 -17.69
CA THR A 646 -1.67 -1.02 -18.41
C THR A 646 -2.92 -0.38 -17.76
N ARG A 647 -2.72 0.60 -16.87
CA ARG A 647 -3.80 1.44 -16.32
C ARG A 647 -3.82 2.84 -16.94
N MET A 648 -4.22 2.92 -18.21
CA MET A 648 -4.08 4.15 -19.01
C MET A 648 -4.95 5.34 -18.58
N GLY A 649 -6.11 5.11 -17.94
CA GLY A 649 -7.01 6.20 -17.53
C GLY A 649 -6.34 7.23 -16.61
N ALA A 650 -5.67 6.75 -15.56
CA ALA A 650 -4.91 7.59 -14.65
C ALA A 650 -3.71 8.27 -15.34
N ALA A 651 -2.99 7.54 -16.20
CA ALA A 651 -1.85 8.10 -16.95
C ALA A 651 -2.27 9.22 -17.91
N MET A 652 -3.42 9.09 -18.58
CA MET A 652 -4.01 10.12 -19.44
C MET A 652 -4.40 11.37 -18.65
N ARG A 653 -5.06 11.20 -17.48
CA ARG A 653 -5.40 12.32 -16.59
C ARG A 653 -4.14 13.06 -16.11
N HIS A 654 -3.07 12.32 -15.82
CA HIS A 654 -1.79 12.89 -15.40
C HIS A 654 -1.07 13.65 -16.53
N ALA A 655 -0.94 13.05 -17.72
CA ALA A 655 -0.40 13.74 -18.89
C ALA A 655 -1.24 14.97 -19.26
N GLY A 656 -2.56 14.86 -19.18
CA GLY A 656 -3.51 15.94 -19.40
C GLY A 656 -3.36 17.08 -18.41
N HIS A 657 -3.00 16.80 -17.15
CA HIS A 657 -2.69 17.85 -16.16
C HIS A 657 -1.53 18.73 -16.64
N TYR A 658 -0.42 18.15 -17.10
CA TYR A 658 0.72 18.94 -17.61
C TYR A 658 0.42 19.67 -18.92
N LEU A 659 -0.30 19.02 -19.82
CA LEU A 659 -0.69 19.60 -21.11
C LEU A 659 -1.70 20.74 -20.97
N ALA A 660 -2.61 20.65 -20.00
CA ALA A 660 -3.59 21.70 -19.71
C ALA A 660 -2.92 23.04 -19.33
N HIS A 661 -1.74 22.99 -18.68
CA HIS A 661 -0.98 24.18 -18.28
C HIS A 661 -0.18 24.83 -19.42
N GLN A 662 -0.14 24.25 -20.62
CA GLN A 662 0.53 24.86 -21.76
C GLN A 662 -0.32 25.98 -22.37
N GLU A 663 0.30 27.12 -22.67
CA GLU A 663 -0.33 28.26 -23.37
C GLU A 663 -0.38 28.01 -24.89
N ALA A 664 -1.13 26.99 -25.31
CA ALA A 664 -1.34 26.65 -26.71
C ALA A 664 -2.83 26.62 -27.09
N GLU A 665 -3.16 27.08 -28.31
CA GLU A 665 -4.55 27.07 -28.82
C GLU A 665 -5.04 25.64 -29.09
N LYS A 666 -4.16 24.78 -29.62
CA LYS A 666 -4.47 23.36 -29.88
C LYS A 666 -3.58 22.47 -29.02
N LYS A 667 -4.19 21.70 -28.12
CA LYS A 667 -3.50 20.76 -27.22
C LYS A 667 -3.74 19.34 -27.71
N LEU A 668 -2.67 18.60 -27.98
CA LEU A 668 -2.73 17.26 -28.57
C LEU A 668 -2.08 16.23 -27.64
N LEU A 669 -2.85 15.28 -27.15
CA LEU A 669 -2.35 14.11 -26.41
C LEU A 669 -2.33 12.90 -27.35
N LEU A 670 -1.13 12.43 -27.70
CA LEU A 670 -0.91 11.24 -28.52
C LEU A 670 -0.59 10.06 -27.62
N ILE A 671 -1.32 8.96 -27.78
CA ILE A 671 -1.12 7.75 -26.99
C ILE A 671 -0.63 6.66 -27.94
N LEU A 672 0.49 6.03 -27.61
CA LEU A 672 1.01 4.86 -28.31
C LEU A 672 0.89 3.66 -27.39
N THR A 673 0.06 2.69 -27.75
CA THR A 673 -0.18 1.46 -26.97
C THR A 673 -0.26 0.26 -27.90
N ASP A 674 0.07 -0.92 -27.39
CA ASP A 674 0.01 -2.19 -28.12
C ASP A 674 -1.00 -3.19 -27.55
N GLY A 675 -1.85 -2.77 -26.62
CA GLY A 675 -2.81 -3.66 -25.95
C GLY A 675 -4.00 -2.95 -25.31
N GLU A 676 -4.90 -3.78 -24.75
CA GLU A 676 -6.07 -3.33 -24.00
C GLU A 676 -5.68 -2.82 -22.61
N PRO A 677 -6.41 -1.83 -22.04
CA PRO A 677 -6.27 -1.45 -20.64
C PRO A 677 -6.57 -2.66 -19.73
N ALA A 678 -5.55 -3.17 -19.04
CA ALA A 678 -5.65 -4.36 -18.20
C ALA A 678 -4.68 -4.25 -17.02
N ASP A 679 -5.14 -4.65 -15.83
CA ASP A 679 -4.36 -4.65 -14.59
C ASP A 679 -4.69 -5.89 -13.74
N ILE A 680 -3.72 -6.39 -12.98
CA ILE A 680 -3.81 -7.67 -12.27
C ILE A 680 -4.84 -7.64 -11.12
N ASP A 681 -5.17 -6.45 -10.60
CA ASP A 681 -6.14 -6.24 -9.52
C ASP A 681 -7.58 -6.10 -10.02
N VAL A 682 -7.79 -6.10 -11.35
CA VAL A 682 -9.11 -5.92 -11.97
C VAL A 682 -9.54 -7.21 -12.66
N HIS A 683 -10.58 -7.85 -12.12
CA HIS A 683 -11.15 -9.07 -12.70
C HIS A 683 -12.05 -8.82 -13.92
N ASP A 684 -12.68 -7.64 -14.01
CA ASP A 684 -13.52 -7.26 -15.14
C ASP A 684 -12.76 -6.36 -16.11
N PRO A 685 -12.34 -6.86 -17.29
CA PRO A 685 -11.54 -6.08 -18.24
C PRO A 685 -12.28 -4.85 -18.77
N ARG A 686 -13.62 -4.81 -18.71
CA ARG A 686 -14.40 -3.65 -19.18
C ARG A 686 -14.23 -2.42 -18.30
N LEU A 687 -13.84 -2.61 -17.03
CA LEU A 687 -13.73 -1.50 -16.09
C LEU A 687 -12.71 -0.47 -16.55
N LEU A 688 -11.51 -0.92 -16.93
CA LEU A 688 -10.42 -0.03 -17.34
C LEU A 688 -10.66 0.56 -18.74
N ILE A 689 -11.39 -0.15 -19.60
CA ILE A 689 -11.85 0.36 -20.90
C ILE A 689 -12.82 1.53 -20.70
N GLU A 690 -13.84 1.37 -19.84
CA GLU A 690 -14.81 2.42 -19.56
C GLU A 690 -14.19 3.59 -18.78
N ASP A 691 -13.22 3.34 -17.89
CA ASP A 691 -12.46 4.44 -17.25
C ASP A 691 -11.63 5.23 -18.26
N ALA A 692 -10.91 4.54 -19.17
CA ALA A 692 -10.15 5.20 -20.22
C ALA A 692 -11.05 6.08 -21.11
N LYS A 693 -12.23 5.58 -21.46
CA LYS A 693 -13.23 6.31 -22.24
C LYS A 693 -13.72 7.58 -21.54
N ILE A 694 -13.95 7.50 -20.23
CA ILE A 694 -14.30 8.67 -19.43
C ILE A 694 -13.13 9.65 -19.34
N ALA A 695 -11.89 9.18 -19.14
CA ALA A 695 -10.70 10.04 -19.17
C ALA A 695 -10.55 10.80 -20.50
N VAL A 696 -10.82 10.16 -21.65
CA VAL A 696 -10.83 10.83 -22.96
C VAL A 696 -11.88 11.95 -23.01
N ARG A 697 -13.09 11.70 -22.50
CA ARG A 697 -14.15 12.73 -22.42
C ARG A 697 -13.78 13.89 -21.50
N GLU A 698 -13.15 13.61 -20.37
CA GLU A 698 -12.66 14.65 -19.44
C GLU A 698 -11.60 15.54 -20.11
N LEU A 699 -10.72 14.96 -20.92
CA LEU A 699 -9.69 15.68 -21.66
C LEU A 699 -10.30 16.53 -22.79
N ASP A 700 -11.28 16.00 -23.52
CA ASP A 700 -12.01 16.74 -24.55
C ASP A 700 -12.72 17.96 -23.95
N GLN A 701 -13.34 17.82 -22.78
CA GLN A 701 -13.94 18.94 -22.03
C GLN A 701 -12.93 20.02 -21.61
N LYS A 702 -11.65 19.65 -21.45
CA LYS A 702 -10.53 20.56 -21.16
C LYS A 702 -9.90 21.16 -22.44
N GLY A 703 -10.47 20.90 -23.61
CA GLY A 703 -9.94 21.33 -24.91
C GLY A 703 -8.67 20.59 -25.32
N ILE A 704 -8.43 19.40 -24.78
CA ILE A 704 -7.30 18.53 -25.14
C ILE A 704 -7.79 17.46 -26.10
N TYR A 705 -7.29 17.53 -27.33
CA TYR A 705 -7.57 16.53 -28.35
C TYR A 705 -6.72 15.27 -28.10
N THR A 706 -7.37 14.15 -27.83
CA THR A 706 -6.69 12.87 -27.57
C THR A 706 -6.70 12.01 -28.83
N PHE A 707 -5.59 11.38 -29.18
CA PHE A 707 -5.51 10.51 -30.35
C PHE A 707 -4.69 9.26 -30.04
N CYS A 708 -5.30 8.08 -30.23
CA CYS A 708 -4.67 6.80 -29.94
C CYS A 708 -4.08 6.15 -31.20
N ILE A 709 -2.89 5.60 -31.06
CA ILE A 709 -2.19 4.87 -32.10
C ILE A 709 -1.95 3.47 -31.54
N ASN A 710 -2.70 2.50 -32.06
CA ASN A 710 -2.64 1.13 -31.58
C ASN A 710 -1.78 0.26 -32.52
N LEU A 711 -0.90 -0.55 -31.93
CA LEU A 711 0.01 -1.45 -32.64
C LEU A 711 -0.54 -2.87 -32.83
N ASP A 712 -1.66 -3.22 -32.19
CA ASP A 712 -2.32 -4.52 -32.35
C ASP A 712 -3.32 -4.52 -33.53
N PRO A 713 -3.13 -5.38 -34.55
CA PRO A 713 -4.05 -5.51 -35.68
C PRO A 713 -5.49 -5.93 -35.32
N LYS A 714 -5.73 -6.43 -34.10
CA LYS A 714 -7.06 -6.86 -33.63
C LYS A 714 -7.77 -5.81 -32.78
N ALA A 715 -7.20 -4.63 -32.63
CA ALA A 715 -7.62 -3.64 -31.64
C ALA A 715 -8.88 -2.82 -32.01
N ASP A 716 -9.47 -3.03 -33.18
CA ASP A 716 -10.53 -2.16 -33.70
C ASP A 716 -11.76 -2.06 -32.81
N GLU A 717 -12.14 -3.14 -32.10
CA GLU A 717 -13.37 -3.16 -31.29
C GLU A 717 -13.25 -2.31 -30.02
N TYR A 718 -12.24 -2.52 -29.17
CA TYR A 718 -12.13 -1.80 -27.90
C TYR A 718 -11.56 -0.37 -28.04
N VAL A 719 -10.66 -0.12 -29.00
CA VAL A 719 -10.07 1.22 -29.20
C VAL A 719 -11.12 2.20 -29.69
N SER A 720 -12.02 1.73 -30.57
CA SER A 720 -13.18 2.50 -31.03
C SER A 720 -14.11 2.86 -29.86
N ASP A 721 -14.28 1.96 -28.89
CA ASP A 721 -15.10 2.23 -27.70
C ASP A 721 -14.50 3.32 -26.79
N ILE A 722 -13.17 3.37 -26.67
CA ILE A 722 -12.45 4.35 -25.84
C ILE A 722 -12.32 5.71 -26.53
N PHE A 723 -11.79 5.72 -27.76
CA PHE A 723 -11.39 6.93 -28.48
C PHE A 723 -12.36 7.35 -29.58
N GLY A 724 -13.43 6.59 -29.82
CA GLY A 724 -14.41 6.89 -30.86
C GLY A 724 -13.77 6.86 -32.25
N LYS A 725 -13.74 8.01 -32.93
CA LYS A 725 -13.09 8.15 -34.26
C LYS A 725 -11.65 8.65 -34.19
N GLN A 726 -11.12 8.86 -32.99
CA GLN A 726 -9.81 9.49 -32.75
C GLN A 726 -8.72 8.43 -32.54
N TYR A 727 -8.65 7.44 -33.43
CA TYR A 727 -7.61 6.41 -33.38
C TYR A 727 -7.09 6.02 -34.76
N ALA A 728 -5.93 5.39 -34.79
CA ALA A 728 -5.39 4.71 -35.96
C ALA A 728 -4.77 3.37 -35.55
N VAL A 729 -5.21 2.28 -36.18
CA VAL A 729 -4.57 0.96 -36.06
C VAL A 729 -3.50 0.83 -37.14
N ILE A 730 -2.31 0.36 -36.74
CA ILE A 730 -1.20 0.15 -37.66
C ILE A 730 -1.00 -1.35 -37.85
N ASP A 731 -1.67 -1.91 -38.86
CA ASP A 731 -1.64 -3.35 -39.19
C ASP A 731 -0.22 -3.89 -39.49
N ASN A 732 0.71 -3.01 -39.89
CA ASN A 732 2.08 -3.34 -40.17
C ASN A 732 3.02 -2.49 -39.31
N ILE A 733 3.44 -3.06 -38.18
CA ILE A 733 4.27 -2.40 -37.16
C ILE A 733 5.62 -1.93 -37.74
N ALA A 734 6.19 -2.61 -38.74
CA ALA A 734 7.42 -2.14 -39.40
C ALA A 734 7.24 -0.81 -40.15
N ARG A 735 6.00 -0.40 -40.46
CA ARG A 735 5.70 0.92 -41.05
C ARG A 735 5.40 1.99 -40.00
N LEU A 736 5.42 1.66 -38.71
CA LEU A 736 5.21 2.61 -37.62
C LEU A 736 6.13 3.84 -37.72
N PRO A 737 7.45 3.70 -37.99
CA PRO A 737 8.34 4.86 -38.13
C PRO A 737 7.97 5.81 -39.28
N GLU A 738 7.28 5.31 -40.31
CA GLU A 738 6.82 6.14 -41.44
C GLU A 738 5.43 6.74 -41.20
N ARG A 739 4.51 5.97 -40.60
CA ARG A 739 3.11 6.33 -40.41
C ARG A 739 2.91 7.32 -39.29
N LEU A 740 3.60 7.15 -38.17
CA LEU A 740 3.42 7.98 -36.97
C LEU A 740 3.67 9.48 -37.26
N PRO A 741 4.79 9.89 -37.91
CA PRO A 741 4.97 11.28 -38.30
C PRO A 741 3.96 11.79 -39.33
N GLN A 742 3.49 10.95 -40.26
CA GLN A 742 2.48 11.35 -41.25
C GLN A 742 1.12 11.61 -40.61
N LEU A 743 0.72 10.74 -39.66
CA LEU A 743 -0.50 10.91 -38.87
C LEU A 743 -0.44 12.21 -38.07
N PHE A 744 0.68 12.46 -37.39
CA PHE A 744 0.91 13.73 -36.70
C PHE A 744 0.69 14.94 -37.64
N MET A 745 1.28 14.94 -38.84
CA MET A 745 1.10 16.04 -39.79
C MET A 745 -0.35 16.20 -40.26
N SER A 746 -1.15 15.13 -40.29
CA SER A 746 -2.58 15.24 -40.60
C SER A 746 -3.41 15.82 -39.46
N LEU A 747 -3.01 15.56 -38.21
CA LEU A 747 -3.68 16.02 -37.00
C LEU A 747 -3.38 17.49 -36.69
N VAL A 748 -2.21 17.99 -37.11
CA VAL A 748 -1.78 19.38 -36.86
C VAL A 748 -1.92 20.28 -38.09
N LYS A 749 -2.48 19.75 -39.19
CA LYS A 749 -3.15 20.60 -40.19
C LYS A 749 -4.44 21.17 -39.60
#